data_AF-A0A812SZ76-F1
#
_entry.id   AF-A0A812SZ76-F1
#
_cell.length_a   1.000
_cell.length_b   1.000
_cell.length_c   1.000
_cell.angle_alpha   90.00
_cell.angle_beta   90.00
_cell.angle_gamma   90.00
#
_symmetry.space_group_name_H-M   'P 1'
#
loop_
_entity.id
_entity.type
_entity.pdbx_description
1 polymer ?
#
loop_
_entity_poly.entity_id
_entity_poly.type
_entity_poly.pdbx_seq_one_letter_code
_entity_poly.pdbx_strand_id
1 'polypeptide(L)'
;MGADEDGERQASSSTQPTPEAHDDEVVLKKLHILPLKEADKKIKGRQRMDFLAETLRQLRNTKAVVCSGDLVKAKEAEFVVIKCDPPQGCLGMETDFFVDGAPVICFQKIQFSAWGPSTLSSEELFNQYVRPYFKGEYSPYGTAGVKRVRLLYTGQVVQVGEVSLQVEATEPQGLGMVSTDTEIFANWDQTPEFEKVHILPFLDTLPSAYQYELFGDYLKPFLVANPHKKYQHGDLFTYQGVQFKVVACEPDAVARIGKSTTIFCQGHLTPTLRNLLPPHLMNQVAQLPQGLQMLLLSSERTTRELEEMLSQRRGLFPQTIEEIHSFNWPPSDVAPAQQTCMVCLEDFQLATPCRRLPCGHVFHQSCIDEWLRRCTDCPICKANVDRAIRNYCPGLPCLEALSMNAKVHVDRALNVIGSGLQHKVFFRDFLELIRPLFTRSDFDAQPRYIADTGCGDGSLLGQIYEFVKTQTPRGRVLQDFPLTMIGIDLSASARSAAADTLRARGVPHLLVEGDIGDPGGLCQELQQWTIDPRQVLHVRSFLDHDRPYHPPDRPVPAGSPRDRFVAHHFHQAAYLDRAGDLIKPVDLYQSLVEHFERWADASGQHGLCILEAMLLDVPNTVKYFDENVSFHFDIEAAFSRQYLVPPVAYCMALAEAGLFSCTSDANSLCYPESGEYCRIISQHVKRSPFRVRLADDADLDALAQLQQAAKVSSALEASPETLASRLKRAPLGTFVAERGGKLLGAAYTTRLQGHVSRSNAEAEPSQPSAEHGEVLQLVALHALPEAQGVGSLLRDLLLQLAQVDPNVHSVVGLTRFDGWAASSLSQEDYIRRHVAGELSDKVLAFHTQAGAEILGLVANARPSDVANQGAAVLIRYEPGRRHRKVASTRRQEATIDEVEAFIHEQLGKMNILDKDVVGKCFAELGLDSLELAGLRRDIEHRFGLRADATAMTAREMAKSCTSCTRGGPTRATERQDVRAVVESCLLDFVGAESQSASLVEMGLDSLDLATQCDPSPKKFGKAKLSVRDHPPLLLEQHPVKHGFKYLFVPFRITRLGIYMGLGRPLVALKAMDRKLELNRFMGSWYVLAHIPVRLVKEHLAHNAVETYSWDESSQRIGVHYRFNENALDGRINDSYQRGWLWNKETSAEWRVSPKLPLFGYFFSHLGLKLPYIIVDCAEDYSQAIVGYPNRAYLWILSRKPTVSDADYQKLIQKSKDLGYDEAKIRKVPQVPDAETFQVPS
;
A
#
# COMPACT_ATOMS: atom_id res chain seq x y z
N MET A 1 48.46 77.33 -49.65
CA MET A 1 47.01 77.18 -49.77
C MET A 1 46.59 76.08 -48.80
N GLY A 2 46.14 76.37 -47.58
CA GLY A 2 45.91 77.68 -46.97
C GLY A 2 44.42 77.97 -46.78
N ALA A 3 43.90 77.50 -45.65
CA ALA A 3 42.66 77.87 -44.96
C ALA A 3 42.79 77.32 -43.54
N ASP A 4 42.25 78.02 -42.54
CA ASP A 4 42.48 77.77 -41.11
C ASP A 4 41.22 77.23 -40.39
N GLU A 5 41.23 77.29 -39.05
CA GLU A 5 40.10 77.17 -38.11
C GLU A 5 39.61 75.75 -37.71
N ASP A 6 40.12 75.34 -36.54
CA ASP A 6 39.40 74.82 -35.38
C ASP A 6 38.33 73.70 -35.52
N GLY A 7 38.74 72.51 -35.07
CA GLY A 7 37.84 71.40 -34.71
C GLY A 7 37.87 71.11 -33.20
N GLU A 8 37.37 72.03 -32.37
CA GLU A 8 37.20 71.78 -30.94
C GLU A 8 36.33 70.54 -30.69
N ARG A 9 36.83 69.59 -29.89
CA ARG A 9 35.98 68.51 -29.34
C ARG A 9 35.20 69.04 -28.13
N GLN A 10 34.11 69.75 -28.42
CA GLN A 10 33.12 70.13 -27.42
C GLN A 10 32.62 68.89 -26.66
N ALA A 11 32.55 68.99 -25.33
CA ALA A 11 32.00 67.95 -24.49
C ALA A 11 30.46 67.97 -24.58
N SER A 12 29.87 67.00 -25.28
CA SER A 12 28.43 66.75 -25.25
C SER A 12 28.07 65.86 -24.05
N SER A 13 27.31 66.42 -23.11
CA SER A 13 26.88 65.73 -21.90
C SER A 13 25.73 64.75 -22.18
N SER A 14 25.92 63.47 -21.86
CA SER A 14 24.83 62.56 -21.53
C SER A 14 24.58 62.63 -20.02
N THR A 15 23.71 63.55 -19.61
CA THR A 15 23.28 63.70 -18.21
C THR A 15 22.58 62.44 -17.71
N GLN A 16 23.25 61.67 -16.85
CA GLN A 16 22.51 60.96 -15.80
C GLN A 16 21.96 62.01 -14.82
N PRO A 17 20.74 61.81 -14.28
CA PRO A 17 20.10 62.83 -13.46
C PRO A 17 20.86 63.05 -12.16
N THR A 18 21.22 64.31 -11.89
CA THR A 18 21.43 64.76 -10.52
C THR A 18 20.15 64.49 -9.72
N PRO A 19 20.21 63.82 -8.57
CA PRO A 19 19.08 63.80 -7.65
C PRO A 19 18.71 65.23 -7.29
N GLU A 20 17.46 65.62 -7.52
CA GLU A 20 16.95 66.91 -7.04
C GLU A 20 16.98 66.90 -5.51
N ALA A 21 17.33 68.05 -4.91
CA ALA A 21 17.56 68.16 -3.48
C ALA A 21 16.24 68.14 -2.69
N HIS A 22 15.72 66.94 -2.44
CA HIS A 22 14.76 66.70 -1.36
C HIS A 22 15.54 66.55 -0.04
N ASP A 23 15.40 67.55 0.83
CA ASP A 23 16.11 67.68 2.11
C ASP A 23 15.47 66.83 3.23
N ASP A 24 15.01 65.63 2.87
CA ASP A 24 14.43 64.64 3.78
C ASP A 24 15.53 63.73 4.33
N GLU A 25 15.93 63.94 5.59
CA GLU A 25 16.95 63.12 6.24
C GLU A 25 16.54 61.65 6.29
N VAL A 26 17.28 60.79 5.57
CA VAL A 26 17.00 59.35 5.52
C VAL A 26 17.30 58.71 6.87
N VAL A 27 16.27 58.53 7.69
CA VAL A 27 16.35 57.88 9.00
C VAL A 27 16.41 56.36 8.86
N LEU A 28 17.38 55.74 9.54
CA LEU A 28 17.47 54.29 9.65
C LEU A 28 16.34 53.72 10.51
N LYS A 29 15.62 52.74 9.96
CA LYS A 29 14.62 51.95 10.70
C LYS A 29 15.28 50.84 11.52
N LYS A 30 16.31 50.19 10.96
CA LYS A 30 17.02 49.08 11.63
C LYS A 30 18.53 49.17 11.46
N LEU A 31 19.26 48.89 12.52
CA LEU A 31 20.72 48.84 12.57
C LEU A 31 21.18 47.57 13.30
N HIS A 32 21.97 46.73 12.63
CA HIS A 32 22.54 45.52 13.22
C HIS A 32 24.05 45.70 13.39
N ILE A 33 24.53 45.65 14.63
CA ILE A 33 25.93 45.83 15.03
C ILE A 33 26.42 44.55 15.73
N LEU A 34 27.57 44.01 15.32
CA LEU A 34 28.20 42.86 15.98
C LEU A 34 29.63 43.18 16.43
N PRO A 35 30.17 42.48 17.46
CA PRO A 35 31.54 42.71 17.92
C PRO A 35 32.60 42.33 16.87
N LEU A 36 33.80 42.89 17.00
CA LEU A 36 34.92 42.61 16.09
C LEU A 36 35.85 41.50 16.61
N LYS A 37 35.96 41.30 17.94
CA LYS A 37 36.96 40.42 18.55
C LYS A 37 36.34 39.47 19.59
N GLU A 38 37.04 38.37 19.89
CA GLU A 38 36.56 37.38 20.88
C GLU A 38 36.49 37.91 22.31
N ALA A 39 37.33 38.88 22.68
CA ALA A 39 37.32 39.49 24.01
C ALA A 39 35.94 40.07 24.37
N ASP A 40 35.24 40.62 23.37
CA ASP A 40 33.94 41.26 23.49
C ASP A 40 32.79 40.25 23.70
N LYS A 41 33.03 38.93 23.51
CA LYS A 41 32.05 37.86 23.79
C LYS A 41 31.58 37.83 25.25
N LYS A 42 32.34 38.41 26.18
CA LYS A 42 32.02 38.41 27.63
C LYS A 42 30.80 39.27 27.97
N ILE A 43 30.43 40.22 27.12
CA ILE A 43 29.26 41.08 27.29
C ILE A 43 28.07 40.46 26.52
N LYS A 44 26.91 40.25 27.18
CA LYS A 44 25.72 39.59 26.58
C LYS A 44 24.49 40.50 26.55
N GLY A 45 23.70 40.44 25.48
CA GLY A 45 22.37 41.06 25.37
C GLY A 45 22.37 42.54 25.76
N ARG A 46 21.45 42.90 26.67
CA ARG A 46 21.26 44.26 27.22
C ARG A 46 22.57 44.99 27.54
N GLN A 47 23.54 44.29 28.14
CA GLN A 47 24.82 44.88 28.54
C GLN A 47 25.63 45.42 27.34
N ARG A 48 25.47 44.86 26.13
CA ARG A 48 26.09 45.39 24.89
C ARG A 48 25.42 46.69 24.47
N MET A 49 24.10 46.77 24.59
CA MET A 49 23.35 47.99 24.32
C MET A 49 23.79 49.10 25.28
N ASP A 50 23.90 48.80 26.58
CA ASP A 50 24.39 49.74 27.60
C ASP A 50 25.82 50.23 27.30
N PHE A 51 26.67 49.36 26.71
CA PHE A 51 28.03 49.71 26.28
C PHE A 51 28.06 50.62 25.05
N LEU A 52 27.21 50.34 24.05
CA LEU A 52 27.10 51.11 22.80
C LEU A 52 26.27 52.39 22.93
N ALA A 53 25.41 52.49 23.95
CA ALA A 53 24.39 53.54 24.08
C ALA A 53 24.95 54.96 24.07
N GLU A 54 26.19 55.17 24.52
CA GLU A 54 26.84 56.49 24.44
C GLU A 54 27.27 56.82 23.01
N THR A 55 28.03 55.95 22.33
CA THR A 55 28.44 56.14 20.93
C THR A 55 27.23 56.28 20.00
N LEU A 56 26.17 55.48 20.19
CA LEU A 56 24.94 55.57 19.40
C LEU A 56 24.18 56.88 19.64
N ARG A 57 24.16 57.40 20.88
CA ARG A 57 23.63 58.74 21.16
C ARG A 57 24.47 59.84 20.50
N GLN A 58 25.79 59.71 20.49
CA GLN A 58 26.67 60.66 19.79
C GLN A 58 26.40 60.67 18.28
N LEU A 59 26.40 59.49 17.62
CA LEU A 59 26.11 59.35 16.18
C LEU A 59 24.74 59.91 15.79
N ARG A 60 23.72 59.72 16.64
CA ARG A 60 22.40 60.35 16.47
C ARG A 60 22.46 61.87 16.59
N ASN A 61 23.06 62.37 17.67
CA ASN A 61 23.10 63.80 17.95
C ASN A 61 23.92 64.60 16.93
N THR A 62 24.95 64.00 16.33
CA THR A 62 25.75 64.60 15.25
C THR A 62 25.16 64.38 13.86
N LYS A 63 24.03 63.66 13.75
CA LYS A 63 23.42 63.21 12.49
C LYS A 63 24.44 62.53 11.55
N ALA A 64 25.28 61.67 12.11
CA ALA A 64 26.24 60.91 11.32
C ALA A 64 25.50 59.89 10.44
N VAL A 65 25.80 59.90 9.13
CA VAL A 65 25.33 58.87 8.19
C VAL A 65 26.08 57.56 8.48
N VAL A 66 25.33 56.50 8.78
CA VAL A 66 25.82 55.16 9.09
C VAL A 66 25.41 54.20 7.97
N CYS A 67 26.33 53.36 7.51
CA CYS A 67 26.07 52.29 6.54
C CYS A 67 26.75 50.95 6.94
N SER A 68 26.48 49.88 6.18
CA SER A 68 27.11 48.58 6.45
C SER A 68 28.62 48.62 6.23
N GLY A 69 29.37 48.01 7.15
CA GLY A 69 30.82 48.04 7.24
C GLY A 69 31.39 49.12 8.18
N ASP A 70 30.59 50.06 8.69
CA ASP A 70 31.08 51.10 9.61
C ASP A 70 31.56 50.49 10.94
N LEU A 71 32.75 50.91 11.39
CA LEU A 71 33.31 50.53 12.68
C LEU A 71 32.81 51.48 13.78
N VAL A 72 32.15 50.89 14.78
CA VAL A 72 31.61 51.59 15.94
C VAL A 72 32.47 51.25 17.15
N LYS A 73 33.26 52.21 17.62
CA LYS A 73 34.09 52.05 18.83
C LYS A 73 33.32 52.48 20.07
N ALA A 74 33.36 51.66 21.11
CA ALA A 74 32.78 51.97 22.41
C ALA A 74 33.78 51.61 23.49
N LYS A 75 34.37 52.63 24.14
CA LYS A 75 35.48 52.49 25.10
C LYS A 75 36.65 51.72 24.44
N GLU A 76 37.02 50.57 24.99
CA GLU A 76 38.09 49.71 24.47
C GLU A 76 37.60 48.68 23.44
N ALA A 77 36.29 48.44 23.36
CA ALA A 77 35.67 47.45 22.48
C ALA A 77 35.40 48.01 21.08
N GLU A 78 35.49 47.14 20.08
CA GLU A 78 35.32 47.47 18.67
C GLU A 78 34.19 46.63 18.07
N PHE A 79 33.26 47.29 17.40
CA PHE A 79 32.10 46.67 16.76
C PHE A 79 32.02 47.10 15.29
N VAL A 80 31.25 46.36 14.49
CA VAL A 80 30.99 46.65 13.08
C VAL A 80 29.49 46.61 12.80
N VAL A 81 29.00 47.57 12.04
CA VAL A 81 27.64 47.57 11.48
C VAL A 81 27.58 46.51 10.38
N ILE A 82 26.81 45.45 10.57
CA ILE A 82 26.66 44.39 9.56
C ILE A 82 25.48 44.62 8.61
N LYS A 83 24.46 45.39 9.03
CA LYS A 83 23.30 45.73 8.19
C LYS A 83 22.62 47.01 8.65
N CYS A 84 22.24 47.85 7.68
CA CYS A 84 21.29 48.94 7.84
C CYS A 84 20.02 48.66 7.02
N ASP A 85 18.89 49.23 7.43
CA ASP A 85 17.67 49.35 6.64
C ASP A 85 17.05 50.76 6.85
N PRO A 86 17.01 51.64 5.82
CA PRO A 86 17.61 51.52 4.48
C PRO A 86 19.15 51.37 4.48
N PRO A 87 19.82 51.11 3.33
CA PRO A 87 21.24 50.73 3.29
C PRO A 87 22.25 51.73 3.88
N GLN A 88 21.88 53.01 3.94
CA GLN A 88 22.60 54.07 4.66
C GLN A 88 21.60 55.10 5.18
N GLY A 89 21.95 55.79 6.28
CA GLY A 89 21.09 56.84 6.84
C GLY A 89 21.54 57.33 8.22
N CYS A 90 20.83 58.30 8.77
CA CYS A 90 21.05 58.83 10.11
C CYS A 90 20.28 58.01 11.17
N LEU A 91 20.75 57.99 12.41
CA LEU A 91 20.03 57.34 13.51
C LEU A 91 18.86 58.21 14.00
N GLY A 92 17.69 57.61 14.16
CA GLY A 92 16.48 58.28 14.64
C GLY A 92 16.16 58.01 16.11
N MET A 93 14.92 58.35 16.51
CA MET A 93 14.37 57.86 17.79
C MET A 93 13.79 56.44 17.63
N GLU A 94 13.16 56.16 16.48
CA GLU A 94 12.52 54.89 16.10
C GLU A 94 13.47 53.87 15.43
N THR A 95 14.79 53.96 15.64
CA THR A 95 15.75 53.01 15.05
C THR A 95 15.86 51.75 15.93
N ASP A 96 15.43 50.59 15.43
CA ASP A 96 15.68 49.29 16.06
C ASP A 96 17.19 48.98 16.06
N PHE A 97 17.76 48.65 17.21
CA PHE A 97 19.16 48.24 17.35
C PHE A 97 19.28 46.74 17.68
N PHE A 98 19.93 45.98 16.80
CA PHE A 98 20.23 44.55 16.98
C PHE A 98 21.71 44.38 17.33
N VAL A 99 22.01 43.81 18.50
CA VAL A 99 23.38 43.67 19.05
C VAL A 99 23.73 42.25 19.51
N ASP A 100 22.82 41.30 19.34
CA ASP A 100 22.97 39.91 19.75
C ASP A 100 23.50 39.03 18.61
N GLY A 101 24.56 38.29 18.91
CA GLY A 101 25.27 37.45 17.95
C GLY A 101 26.72 37.18 18.37
N ALA A 102 27.40 36.32 17.60
CA ALA A 102 28.84 36.13 17.69
C ALA A 102 29.58 37.36 17.12
N PRO A 103 30.88 37.54 17.42
CA PRO A 103 31.73 38.48 16.68
C PRO A 103 31.77 38.12 15.20
N VAL A 104 31.99 39.12 14.34
CA VAL A 104 32.15 38.91 12.89
C VAL A 104 33.42 38.11 12.60
N ILE A 105 33.34 37.19 11.64
CA ILE A 105 34.45 36.31 11.27
C ILE A 105 35.57 37.14 10.60
N CYS A 106 36.80 36.94 11.04
CA CYS A 106 37.98 37.24 10.24
C CYS A 106 38.29 36.00 9.39
N PHE A 107 38.31 36.14 8.06
CA PHE A 107 38.65 35.02 7.20
C PHE A 107 40.14 34.68 7.29
N GLN A 108 40.46 33.39 7.32
CA GLN A 108 41.81 32.86 7.10
C GLN A 108 42.07 32.73 5.60
N LYS A 109 41.08 32.28 4.83
CA LYS A 109 41.15 32.21 3.35
C LYS A 109 39.85 32.69 2.71
N ILE A 110 39.95 33.31 1.55
CA ILE A 110 38.81 33.68 0.69
C ILE A 110 39.16 33.42 -0.79
N GLN A 111 38.23 32.80 -1.52
CA GLN A 111 38.38 32.49 -2.94
C GLN A 111 37.40 33.29 -3.78
N PHE A 112 37.90 33.88 -4.87
CA PHE A 112 37.11 34.59 -5.87
C PHE A 112 37.15 33.89 -7.24
N SER A 113 35.99 33.69 -7.85
CA SER A 113 35.87 33.51 -9.30
C SER A 113 35.62 34.87 -9.97
N ALA A 114 36.19 35.08 -11.16
CA ALA A 114 36.10 36.33 -11.90
C ALA A 114 35.52 36.17 -13.32
N TRP A 115 34.78 37.18 -13.78
CA TRP A 115 34.26 37.31 -15.15
C TRP A 115 34.50 38.73 -15.68
N GLY A 116 34.77 38.86 -16.97
CA GLY A 116 35.19 40.12 -17.61
C GLY A 116 35.87 39.87 -18.95
N PRO A 117 36.53 40.87 -19.56
CA PRO A 117 37.31 40.68 -20.80
C PRO A 117 38.46 39.68 -20.58
N SER A 118 38.40 38.55 -21.28
CA SER A 118 39.13 37.32 -20.94
C SER A 118 40.55 37.24 -21.51
N THR A 119 41.37 38.28 -21.32
CA THR A 119 42.74 38.38 -21.89
C THR A 119 43.86 38.52 -20.86
N LEU A 120 43.54 38.69 -19.57
CA LEU A 120 44.51 38.90 -18.49
C LEU A 120 44.84 37.59 -17.77
N SER A 121 46.06 37.44 -17.26
CA SER A 121 46.45 36.38 -16.35
C SER A 121 45.78 36.50 -14.96
N SER A 122 45.83 35.45 -14.13
CA SER A 122 45.37 35.52 -12.73
C SER A 122 46.19 36.50 -11.89
N GLU A 123 47.47 36.73 -12.21
CA GLU A 123 48.31 37.73 -11.52
C GLU A 123 47.90 39.16 -11.88
N GLU A 124 47.52 39.41 -13.13
CA GLU A 124 46.98 40.70 -13.58
C GLU A 124 45.57 40.95 -13.04
N LEU A 125 44.69 39.94 -13.07
CA LEU A 125 43.39 39.96 -12.37
C LEU A 125 43.56 40.37 -10.91
N PHE A 126 44.50 39.73 -10.20
CA PHE A 126 44.78 40.04 -8.81
C PHE A 126 45.31 41.47 -8.63
N ASN A 127 46.34 41.87 -9.39
CA ASN A 127 46.99 43.17 -9.19
C ASN A 127 46.18 44.37 -9.70
N GLN A 128 45.35 44.21 -10.74
CA GLN A 128 44.57 45.29 -11.36
C GLN A 128 43.16 45.43 -10.78
N TYR A 129 42.52 44.34 -10.31
CA TYR A 129 41.13 44.38 -9.86
C TYR A 129 40.96 43.98 -8.38
N VAL A 130 41.42 42.79 -7.99
CA VAL A 130 41.19 42.27 -6.62
C VAL A 130 41.94 43.13 -5.59
N ARG A 131 43.24 43.37 -5.80
CA ARG A 131 44.10 44.12 -4.89
C ARG A 131 43.72 45.62 -4.79
N PRO A 132 43.25 46.31 -5.86
CA PRO A 132 42.70 47.66 -5.73
C PRO A 132 41.28 47.71 -5.13
N TYR A 133 40.43 46.69 -5.33
CA TYR A 133 39.14 46.62 -4.61
C TYR A 133 39.32 46.65 -3.09
N PHE A 134 40.41 46.05 -2.61
CA PHE A 134 40.89 46.09 -1.24
C PHE A 134 41.92 47.21 -0.97
N LYS A 135 41.81 48.37 -1.63
CA LYS A 135 42.56 49.60 -1.29
C LYS A 135 41.69 50.84 -1.46
N GLY A 136 41.50 51.62 -0.39
CA GLY A 136 40.74 52.87 -0.41
C GLY A 136 40.13 53.20 0.94
N GLU A 137 38.93 53.79 0.95
CA GLU A 137 38.15 54.08 2.16
C GLU A 137 37.82 52.84 3.00
N TYR A 138 37.85 51.65 2.38
CA TYR A 138 37.72 50.35 3.01
C TYR A 138 39.09 49.66 2.96
N SER A 139 39.66 49.36 4.14
CA SER A 139 40.95 48.65 4.24
C SER A 139 40.74 47.17 4.56
N PRO A 140 41.44 46.23 3.88
CA PRO A 140 41.53 44.84 4.30
C PRO A 140 42.56 44.68 5.42
N TYR A 141 43.44 45.65 5.69
CA TYR A 141 44.65 45.41 6.48
C TYR A 141 44.45 45.57 7.99
N GLY A 142 43.20 45.57 8.48
CA GLY A 142 42.88 45.70 9.92
C GLY A 142 43.50 46.93 10.60
N THR A 143 43.94 47.93 9.83
CA THR A 143 44.88 48.96 10.27
C THR A 143 44.21 49.99 11.17
N ALA A 144 44.82 50.23 12.33
CA ALA A 144 44.33 51.19 13.32
C ALA A 144 44.16 52.60 12.71
N GLY A 145 42.94 53.13 12.77
CA GLY A 145 42.57 54.46 12.24
C GLY A 145 41.60 54.44 11.06
N VAL A 146 41.38 53.30 10.42
CA VAL A 146 40.34 53.16 9.37
C VAL A 146 38.95 53.11 9.99
N LYS A 147 37.95 53.76 9.36
CA LYS A 147 36.57 53.83 9.88
C LYS A 147 35.61 52.75 9.35
N ARG A 148 35.96 52.05 8.27
CA ARG A 148 35.03 51.16 7.55
C ARG A 148 35.75 49.92 7.01
N VAL A 149 35.11 48.75 7.12
CA VAL A 149 35.62 47.44 6.66
C VAL A 149 34.70 46.86 5.59
N ARG A 150 35.25 46.02 4.69
CA ARG A 150 34.43 45.26 3.74
C ARG A 150 33.92 43.98 4.40
N LEU A 151 32.60 43.83 4.45
CA LEU A 151 31.93 42.59 4.83
C LEU A 151 31.62 41.78 3.57
N LEU A 152 31.94 40.49 3.61
CA LEU A 152 31.78 39.54 2.51
C LEU A 152 31.17 38.22 3.01
N TYR A 153 30.41 37.55 2.14
CA TYR A 153 29.85 36.21 2.38
C TYR A 153 29.87 35.35 1.11
N THR A 154 29.89 34.02 1.26
CA THR A 154 29.90 33.08 0.14
C THR A 154 28.70 33.28 -0.79
N GLY A 155 28.94 33.33 -2.10
CA GLY A 155 27.95 33.60 -3.14
C GLY A 155 27.73 35.09 -3.45
N GLN A 156 28.27 36.02 -2.67
CA GLN A 156 28.19 37.46 -2.95
C GLN A 156 28.97 37.83 -4.22
N VAL A 157 28.32 38.55 -5.13
CA VAL A 157 28.94 39.14 -6.34
C VAL A 157 29.26 40.61 -6.10
N VAL A 158 30.40 41.06 -6.62
CA VAL A 158 30.96 42.41 -6.48
C VAL A 158 31.44 42.89 -7.85
N GLN A 159 31.08 44.10 -8.26
CA GLN A 159 31.60 44.71 -9.49
C GLN A 159 32.85 45.56 -9.19
N VAL A 160 33.90 45.39 -9.98
CA VAL A 160 35.17 46.13 -9.89
C VAL A 160 35.57 46.57 -11.30
N GLY A 161 35.16 47.78 -11.70
CA GLY A 161 35.31 48.22 -13.09
C GLY A 161 34.57 47.27 -14.05
N GLU A 162 35.24 46.79 -15.08
CA GLU A 162 34.67 45.83 -16.05
C GLU A 162 34.65 44.36 -15.55
N VAL A 163 35.25 44.08 -14.39
CA VAL A 163 35.36 42.71 -13.84
C VAL A 163 34.36 42.48 -12.71
N SER A 164 33.58 41.42 -12.81
CA SER A 164 32.73 40.90 -11.75
C SER A 164 33.51 39.84 -10.95
N LEU A 165 33.49 39.92 -9.63
CA LEU A 165 34.10 38.97 -8.69
C LEU A 165 33.01 38.33 -7.82
N GLN A 166 32.96 37.01 -7.70
CA GLN A 166 32.08 36.31 -6.75
C GLN A 166 32.90 35.59 -5.69
N VAL A 167 32.49 35.67 -4.43
CA VAL A 167 33.06 34.88 -3.33
C VAL A 167 32.62 33.42 -3.52
N GLU A 168 33.53 32.55 -3.98
CA GLU A 168 33.24 31.14 -4.24
C GLU A 168 33.39 30.28 -2.97
N ALA A 169 34.36 30.59 -2.12
CA ALA A 169 34.58 29.93 -0.83
C ALA A 169 35.22 30.86 0.21
N THR A 170 35.01 30.54 1.49
CA THR A 170 35.56 31.24 2.65
C THR A 170 35.91 30.26 3.76
N GLU A 171 37.05 30.45 4.41
CA GLU A 171 37.50 29.67 5.58
C GLU A 171 37.72 30.61 6.77
N PRO A 172 37.01 30.43 7.91
CA PRO A 172 35.80 29.61 8.08
C PRO A 172 34.59 30.24 7.34
N GLN A 173 33.54 29.45 7.10
CA GLN A 173 32.35 29.90 6.36
C GLN A 173 31.49 30.86 7.18
N GLY A 174 30.97 31.92 6.54
CA GLY A 174 29.97 32.81 7.11
C GLY A 174 29.96 34.21 6.51
N LEU A 175 29.40 35.17 7.25
CA LEU A 175 29.61 36.61 7.02
C LEU A 175 30.88 37.03 7.78
N GLY A 176 31.84 37.60 7.07
CA GLY A 176 33.14 37.95 7.62
C GLY A 176 33.83 39.09 6.89
N MET A 177 35.09 39.34 7.25
CA MET A 177 35.94 40.35 6.64
C MET A 177 37.34 39.82 6.35
N VAL A 178 38.03 40.51 5.45
CA VAL A 178 39.43 40.28 5.07
C VAL A 178 40.34 41.08 6.00
N SER A 179 41.43 40.46 6.49
CA SER A 179 42.48 41.04 7.33
C SER A 179 43.85 41.08 6.60
N THR A 180 44.92 41.52 7.28
CA THR A 180 46.31 41.29 6.84
C THR A 180 46.65 39.83 6.62
N ASP A 181 45.99 38.95 7.37
CA ASP A 181 46.36 37.55 7.56
C ASP A 181 45.45 36.62 6.73
N THR A 182 44.52 37.20 5.95
CA THR A 182 43.65 36.47 5.03
C THR A 182 44.37 36.16 3.71
N GLU A 183 44.51 34.88 3.38
CA GLU A 183 44.95 34.45 2.05
C GLU A 183 43.82 34.69 1.03
N ILE A 184 44.09 35.48 -0.01
CA ILE A 184 43.13 35.78 -1.09
C ILE A 184 43.52 35.01 -2.34
N PHE A 185 42.67 34.08 -2.76
CA PHE A 185 42.77 33.36 -4.02
C PHE A 185 41.82 33.99 -5.03
N ALA A 186 42.27 34.21 -6.27
CA ALA A 186 41.42 34.74 -7.34
C ALA A 186 41.80 34.15 -8.69
N ASN A 187 40.81 33.64 -9.42
CA ASN A 187 40.99 33.10 -10.77
C ASN A 187 39.80 33.46 -11.66
N TRP A 188 40.03 33.48 -12.97
CA TRP A 188 38.95 33.55 -13.95
C TRP A 188 38.09 32.29 -13.90
N ASP A 189 36.77 32.44 -13.98
CA ASP A 189 35.86 31.30 -14.04
C ASP A 189 35.96 30.59 -15.39
N GLN A 190 36.63 29.44 -15.40
CA GLN A 190 36.80 28.59 -16.59
C GLN A 190 35.56 27.73 -16.90
N THR A 191 34.46 27.86 -16.14
CA THR A 191 33.21 27.15 -16.42
C THR A 191 32.71 27.52 -17.84
N PRO A 192 32.50 26.54 -18.75
CA PRO A 192 32.11 26.80 -20.13
C PRO A 192 30.70 27.38 -20.24
N GLU A 193 30.31 27.88 -21.41
CA GLU A 193 28.90 28.11 -21.75
C GLU A 193 28.32 26.83 -22.40
N PHE A 194 27.03 26.53 -22.20
CA PHE A 194 26.34 25.53 -23.02
C PHE A 194 26.21 26.03 -24.46
N GLU A 195 26.35 25.14 -25.45
CA GLU A 195 25.87 25.40 -26.80
C GLU A 195 24.34 25.45 -26.83
N LYS A 196 23.71 24.48 -26.15
CA LYS A 196 22.26 24.26 -26.14
C LYS A 196 21.82 23.85 -24.74
N VAL A 197 20.73 24.43 -24.26
CA VAL A 197 20.10 24.07 -22.98
C VAL A 197 18.59 23.97 -23.17
N HIS A 198 17.94 22.99 -22.56
CA HIS A 198 16.50 22.86 -22.54
C HIS A 198 16.01 23.04 -21.11
N ILE A 199 15.17 24.06 -20.89
CA ILE A 199 14.62 24.40 -19.57
C ILE A 199 13.11 24.39 -19.67
N LEU A 200 12.44 23.59 -18.85
CA LEU A 200 10.98 23.49 -18.83
C LEU A 200 10.40 23.90 -17.47
N PRO A 201 9.24 24.58 -17.45
CA PRO A 201 8.53 24.94 -16.23
C PRO A 201 7.69 23.76 -15.72
N PHE A 202 7.35 23.75 -14.44
CA PHE A 202 6.31 22.86 -13.92
C PHE A 202 4.91 23.43 -14.17
N LEU A 203 4.04 22.61 -14.77
CA LEU A 203 2.71 23.00 -15.25
C LEU A 203 1.84 23.64 -14.15
N ASP A 204 1.90 23.07 -12.95
CA ASP A 204 1.18 23.53 -11.76
C ASP A 204 1.89 24.67 -11.00
N THR A 205 2.90 25.27 -11.61
CA THR A 205 3.51 26.54 -11.17
C THR A 205 3.31 27.68 -12.18
N LEU A 206 2.72 27.40 -13.36
CA LEU A 206 2.43 28.41 -14.37
C LEU A 206 1.18 29.22 -14.04
N PRO A 207 1.10 30.52 -14.41
CA PRO A 207 -0.10 31.32 -14.18
C PRO A 207 -1.26 30.85 -15.08
N SER A 208 -2.42 30.59 -14.47
CA SER A 208 -3.65 30.23 -15.19
C SER A 208 -4.55 31.45 -15.50
N ALA A 209 -4.28 32.61 -14.90
CA ALA A 209 -5.16 33.78 -14.93
C ALA A 209 -4.87 34.79 -16.05
N TYR A 210 -3.74 34.67 -16.76
CA TYR A 210 -3.33 35.60 -17.82
C TYR A 210 -2.43 34.91 -18.85
N GLN A 211 -2.31 35.50 -20.04
CA GLN A 211 -1.37 35.05 -21.07
C GLN A 211 0.04 35.55 -20.75
N TYR A 212 1.05 34.72 -21.00
CA TYR A 212 2.47 34.99 -20.75
C TYR A 212 3.34 34.43 -21.88
N GLU A 213 4.53 34.99 -22.08
CA GLU A 213 5.59 34.46 -22.93
C GLU A 213 6.70 33.92 -22.02
N LEU A 214 6.83 32.60 -21.94
CA LEU A 214 7.68 31.92 -20.95
C LEU A 214 9.15 32.37 -21.00
N PHE A 215 9.68 32.63 -22.19
CA PHE A 215 11.05 33.08 -22.34
C PHE A 215 11.20 34.55 -21.93
N GLY A 216 10.38 35.44 -22.50
CA GLY A 216 10.41 36.88 -22.27
C GLY A 216 10.08 37.32 -20.84
N ASP A 217 9.08 36.70 -20.21
CA ASP A 217 8.55 37.14 -18.92
C ASP A 217 9.28 36.50 -17.72
N TYR A 218 9.79 35.27 -17.87
CA TYR A 218 10.38 34.51 -16.76
C TYR A 218 11.85 34.14 -16.98
N LEU A 219 12.18 33.37 -18.02
CA LEU A 219 13.53 32.84 -18.18
C LEU A 219 14.57 33.93 -18.48
N LYS A 220 14.28 34.83 -19.41
CA LYS A 220 15.20 35.89 -19.83
C LYS A 220 15.49 36.89 -18.68
N PRO A 221 14.50 37.41 -17.92
CA PRO A 221 14.78 38.25 -16.76
C PRO A 221 15.57 37.52 -15.67
N PHE A 222 15.25 36.25 -15.39
CA PHE A 222 16.00 35.45 -14.42
C PHE A 222 17.47 35.25 -14.83
N LEU A 223 17.71 34.86 -16.09
CA LEU A 223 19.05 34.60 -16.61
C LEU A 223 19.89 35.88 -16.72
N VAL A 224 19.30 37.00 -17.14
CA VAL A 224 19.96 38.32 -17.16
C VAL A 224 20.33 38.79 -15.74
N ALA A 225 19.53 38.43 -14.72
CA ALA A 225 19.86 38.70 -13.32
C ALA A 225 20.85 37.68 -12.70
N ASN A 226 21.10 36.53 -13.35
CA ASN A 226 21.95 35.44 -12.84
C ASN A 226 22.98 34.94 -13.89
N PRO A 227 23.75 35.81 -14.59
CA PRO A 227 24.59 35.41 -15.73
C PRO A 227 25.83 34.57 -15.34
N HIS A 228 26.15 34.54 -14.05
CA HIS A 228 27.27 33.77 -13.49
C HIS A 228 26.83 32.41 -12.90
N LYS A 229 25.51 32.14 -12.84
CA LYS A 229 25.00 30.90 -12.24
C LYS A 229 25.41 29.70 -13.09
N LYS A 230 26.06 28.73 -12.44
CA LYS A 230 26.43 27.42 -12.99
C LYS A 230 25.19 26.50 -12.91
N TYR A 231 25.00 25.65 -13.92
CA TYR A 231 23.88 24.73 -14.08
C TYR A 231 24.37 23.38 -14.66
N GLN A 232 23.61 22.32 -14.45
CA GLN A 232 23.80 20.97 -15.02
C GLN A 232 22.43 20.32 -15.32
N HIS A 233 22.43 19.20 -16.05
CA HIS A 233 21.21 18.42 -16.28
C HIS A 233 20.54 17.99 -14.95
N GLY A 234 19.24 18.27 -14.82
CA GLY A 234 18.42 17.92 -13.67
C GLY A 234 18.22 19.04 -12.64
N ASP A 235 19.00 20.13 -12.71
CA ASP A 235 18.93 21.24 -11.75
C ASP A 235 17.56 21.94 -11.73
N LEU A 236 17.21 22.48 -10.56
CA LEU A 236 15.96 23.19 -10.28
C LEU A 236 16.20 24.66 -9.92
N PHE A 237 15.30 25.55 -10.32
CA PHE A 237 15.25 26.94 -9.85
C PHE A 237 13.83 27.52 -9.93
N THR A 238 13.58 28.65 -9.28
CA THR A 238 12.26 29.30 -9.22
C THR A 238 12.40 30.79 -9.49
N TYR A 239 11.48 31.37 -10.27
CA TYR A 239 11.41 32.81 -10.52
C TYR A 239 9.94 33.26 -10.61
N GLN A 240 9.59 34.33 -9.89
CA GLN A 240 8.21 34.86 -9.79
C GLN A 240 7.12 33.79 -9.50
N GLY A 241 7.46 32.75 -8.74
CA GLY A 241 6.55 31.65 -8.39
C GLY A 241 6.56 30.46 -9.36
N VAL A 242 7.00 30.66 -10.61
CA VAL A 242 7.18 29.56 -11.58
C VAL A 242 8.47 28.80 -11.26
N GLN A 243 8.37 27.47 -11.17
CA GLN A 243 9.51 26.58 -10.95
C GLN A 243 9.95 25.95 -12.29
N PHE A 244 11.25 25.88 -12.51
CA PHE A 244 11.90 25.42 -13.73
C PHE A 244 12.88 24.28 -13.45
N LYS A 245 13.07 23.42 -14.45
CA LYS A 245 14.08 22.35 -14.46
C LYS A 245 14.92 22.39 -15.73
N VAL A 246 16.23 22.16 -15.60
CA VAL A 246 17.10 21.85 -16.74
C VAL A 246 16.87 20.40 -17.16
N VAL A 247 16.28 20.17 -18.34
CA VAL A 247 15.87 18.84 -18.81
C VAL A 247 16.78 18.23 -19.88
N ALA A 248 17.65 19.04 -20.48
CA ALA A 248 18.76 18.60 -21.31
C ALA A 248 19.79 19.74 -21.42
N CYS A 249 21.06 19.41 -21.64
CA CYS A 249 22.10 20.39 -21.93
C CYS A 249 23.21 19.78 -22.78
N GLU A 250 23.89 20.62 -23.56
CA GLU A 250 24.96 20.25 -24.47
C GLU A 250 26.11 21.26 -24.33
N PRO A 251 27.30 20.85 -23.84
CA PRO A 251 27.64 19.50 -23.34
C PRO A 251 26.85 19.10 -22.08
N ASP A 252 26.77 17.79 -21.80
CA ASP A 252 26.18 17.26 -20.55
C ASP A 252 27.20 17.34 -19.40
N ALA A 253 27.35 18.55 -18.86
CA ALA A 253 28.33 18.91 -17.85
C ALA A 253 27.84 20.13 -17.03
N VAL A 254 28.60 20.52 -16.00
CA VAL A 254 28.39 21.81 -15.32
C VAL A 254 28.85 22.95 -16.23
N ALA A 255 27.94 23.81 -16.66
CA ALA A 255 28.22 24.97 -17.51
C ALA A 255 27.37 26.19 -17.12
N ARG A 256 27.61 27.33 -17.77
CA ARG A 256 26.80 28.56 -17.66
C ARG A 256 25.87 28.70 -18.87
N ILE A 257 24.81 29.48 -18.70
CA ILE A 257 23.92 29.91 -19.79
C ILE A 257 24.32 31.33 -20.13
N GLY A 258 25.00 31.52 -21.26
CA GLY A 258 25.58 32.80 -21.64
C GLY A 258 25.10 33.31 -23.00
N LYS A 259 25.88 34.22 -23.59
CA LYS A 259 25.46 34.91 -24.83
C LYS A 259 25.48 34.01 -26.06
N SER A 260 26.18 32.88 -26.00
CA SER A 260 26.25 31.90 -27.09
C SER A 260 25.21 30.78 -26.97
N THR A 261 24.57 30.62 -25.81
CA THR A 261 23.70 29.47 -25.50
C THR A 261 22.34 29.55 -26.19
N THR A 262 21.99 28.51 -26.95
CA THR A 262 20.64 28.31 -27.51
C THR A 262 19.71 27.75 -26.43
N ILE A 263 18.66 28.49 -26.06
CA ILE A 263 17.73 28.10 -24.99
C ILE A 263 16.42 27.57 -25.60
N PHE A 264 16.15 26.28 -25.38
CA PHE A 264 14.87 25.65 -25.66
C PHE A 264 13.98 25.69 -24.41
N CYS A 265 12.70 26.02 -24.57
CA CYS A 265 11.74 26.08 -23.47
C CYS A 265 10.28 25.76 -23.87
N GLN A 266 10.07 25.10 -25.01
CA GLN A 266 8.72 24.76 -25.47
C GLN A 266 8.18 23.51 -24.77
N GLY A 267 7.24 23.72 -23.85
CA GLY A 267 6.52 22.65 -23.17
C GLY A 267 6.32 22.95 -21.68
N HIS A 268 6.05 21.91 -20.91
CA HIS A 268 5.97 21.94 -19.46
C HIS A 268 6.23 20.54 -18.90
N LEU A 269 6.54 20.46 -17.61
CA LEU A 269 6.69 19.23 -16.84
C LEU A 269 5.51 19.06 -15.90
N THR A 270 5.03 17.83 -15.74
CA THR A 270 4.29 17.44 -14.54
C THR A 270 5.31 17.16 -13.42
N PRO A 271 5.15 17.70 -12.21
CA PRO A 271 6.05 17.37 -11.11
C PRO A 271 5.86 15.89 -10.71
N THR A 272 6.98 15.20 -10.46
CA THR A 272 6.98 13.86 -9.88
C THR A 272 7.36 13.92 -8.41
N LEU A 273 7.17 12.83 -7.66
CA LEU A 273 7.48 12.77 -6.22
C LEU A 273 8.90 13.23 -5.89
N ARG A 274 9.88 12.85 -6.72
CA ARG A 274 11.29 13.25 -6.63
C ARG A 274 11.52 14.76 -6.81
N ASN A 275 10.62 15.46 -7.49
CA ASN A 275 10.65 16.93 -7.65
C ASN A 275 9.88 17.66 -6.53
N LEU A 276 8.96 16.96 -5.84
CA LEU A 276 8.16 17.50 -4.71
C LEU A 276 8.88 17.36 -3.36
N LEU A 277 9.78 16.39 -3.21
CA LEU A 277 10.55 16.15 -1.99
C LEU A 277 11.67 17.21 -1.79
N PRO A 278 11.82 17.81 -0.59
CA PRO A 278 12.92 18.70 -0.26
C PRO A 278 14.32 18.12 -0.58
N PRO A 279 15.30 18.94 -1.05
CA PRO A 279 16.62 18.45 -1.46
C PRO A 279 17.39 17.65 -0.40
N HIS A 280 17.21 17.96 0.89
CA HIS A 280 17.86 17.22 1.98
C HIS A 280 17.27 15.80 2.14
N LEU A 281 15.94 15.65 2.02
CA LEU A 281 15.28 14.34 2.01
C LEU A 281 15.66 13.55 0.75
N MET A 282 15.74 14.19 -0.42
CA MET A 282 16.23 13.52 -1.63
C MET A 282 17.69 13.06 -1.52
N ASN A 283 18.55 13.83 -0.85
CA ASN A 283 19.93 13.40 -0.59
C ASN A 283 19.99 12.21 0.40
N GLN A 284 19.11 12.16 1.40
CA GLN A 284 18.99 11.01 2.30
C GLN A 284 18.46 9.76 1.56
N VAL A 285 17.40 9.90 0.75
CA VAL A 285 16.89 8.81 -0.09
C VAL A 285 17.96 8.31 -1.06
N ALA A 286 18.74 9.21 -1.68
CA ALA A 286 19.83 8.83 -2.58
C ALA A 286 20.99 8.09 -1.89
N GLN A 287 21.11 8.16 -0.56
CA GLN A 287 22.07 7.39 0.24
C GLN A 287 21.55 6.01 0.67
N LEU A 288 20.26 5.71 0.47
CA LEU A 288 19.70 4.39 0.75
C LEU A 288 20.11 3.36 -0.32
N PRO A 289 20.20 2.06 0.03
CA PRO A 289 20.33 0.97 -0.94
C PRO A 289 19.25 1.01 -2.03
N GLN A 290 19.60 0.58 -3.25
CA GLN A 290 18.74 0.73 -4.43
C GLN A 290 17.36 0.06 -4.29
N GLY A 291 17.26 -1.05 -3.54
CA GLY A 291 15.98 -1.69 -3.21
C GLY A 291 15.07 -0.85 -2.29
N LEU A 292 15.65 -0.08 -1.35
CA LEU A 292 14.91 0.84 -0.49
C LEU A 292 14.55 2.15 -1.22
N GLN A 293 15.41 2.63 -2.12
CA GLN A 293 15.06 3.70 -3.06
C GLN A 293 13.83 3.30 -3.91
N MET A 294 13.80 2.04 -4.38
CA MET A 294 12.63 1.50 -5.06
C MET A 294 11.43 1.40 -4.12
N LEU A 295 11.55 0.83 -2.92
CA LEU A 295 10.39 0.63 -2.02
C LEU A 295 9.65 1.95 -1.71
N LEU A 296 10.40 3.04 -1.53
CA LEU A 296 9.85 4.37 -1.23
C LEU A 296 9.24 5.10 -2.44
N LEU A 297 9.49 4.64 -3.67
CA LEU A 297 9.16 5.37 -4.91
C LEU A 297 8.40 4.55 -5.98
N SER A 298 8.39 3.22 -5.90
CA SER A 298 8.18 2.35 -7.08
C SER A 298 6.76 1.85 -7.34
N SER A 299 5.84 1.91 -6.36
CA SER A 299 4.46 1.51 -6.60
C SER A 299 3.70 2.62 -7.35
N GLU A 300 3.79 2.64 -8.69
CA GLU A 300 3.27 3.71 -9.59
C GLU A 300 1.87 4.26 -9.23
N ARG A 301 0.99 3.41 -8.71
CA ARG A 301 -0.35 3.77 -8.22
C ARG A 301 -0.31 4.60 -6.93
N THR A 302 0.50 4.17 -5.96
CA THR A 302 0.87 4.92 -4.75
C THR A 302 1.56 6.22 -5.12
N THR A 303 2.54 6.18 -6.02
CA THR A 303 3.32 7.37 -6.41
C THR A 303 2.42 8.43 -7.04
N ARG A 304 1.49 8.02 -7.91
CA ARG A 304 0.52 8.93 -8.53
C ARG A 304 -0.55 9.44 -7.55
N GLU A 305 -1.05 8.60 -6.64
CA GLU A 305 -1.96 9.05 -5.58
C GLU A 305 -1.25 9.98 -4.57
N LEU A 306 0.05 9.78 -4.27
CA LEU A 306 0.88 10.74 -3.52
C LEU A 306 1.08 12.04 -4.30
N GLU A 307 1.44 11.97 -5.58
CA GLU A 307 1.64 13.16 -6.42
C GLU A 307 0.36 14.00 -6.51
N GLU A 308 -0.80 13.36 -6.61
CA GLU A 308 -2.12 14.02 -6.60
C GLU A 308 -2.47 14.57 -5.19
N MET A 309 -2.21 13.83 -4.11
CA MET A 309 -2.42 14.31 -2.73
C MET A 309 -1.47 15.45 -2.32
N LEU A 310 -0.20 15.42 -2.74
CA LEU A 310 0.82 16.41 -2.40
C LEU A 310 0.72 17.67 -3.28
N SER A 311 0.37 17.52 -4.57
CA SER A 311 0.06 18.70 -5.41
C SER A 311 -1.21 19.42 -4.95
N GLN A 312 -2.21 18.70 -4.42
CA GLN A 312 -3.39 19.29 -3.78
C GLN A 312 -3.11 19.88 -2.38
N ARG A 313 -2.02 19.49 -1.70
CA ARG A 313 -1.66 19.93 -0.34
C ARG A 313 -0.32 20.67 -0.28
N ARG A 314 -0.24 21.81 -0.95
CA ARG A 314 0.90 22.75 -0.92
C ARG A 314 0.95 23.68 0.32
N GLY A 315 0.13 23.41 1.34
CA GLY A 315 -0.02 24.25 2.53
C GLY A 315 0.22 23.52 3.85
N LEU A 316 0.10 24.26 4.96
CA LEU A 316 0.19 23.75 6.33
C LEU A 316 -0.98 22.82 6.68
N PHE A 317 -0.71 21.85 7.56
CA PHE A 317 -1.74 21.04 8.21
C PHE A 317 -2.60 21.89 9.17
N PRO A 318 -3.90 21.57 9.34
CA PRO A 318 -4.78 22.30 10.26
C PRO A 318 -4.23 22.45 11.68
N GLN A 319 -3.61 21.41 12.24
CA GLN A 319 -2.99 21.44 13.57
C GLN A 319 -1.84 22.47 13.65
N THR A 320 -0.95 22.46 12.66
CA THR A 320 0.17 23.42 12.55
C THR A 320 -0.31 24.85 12.26
N ILE A 321 -1.50 25.01 11.69
CA ILE A 321 -2.15 26.32 11.58
C ILE A 321 -2.70 26.75 12.94
N GLU A 322 -3.39 25.86 13.66
CA GLU A 322 -3.96 26.11 15.00
C GLU A 322 -2.90 26.58 16.00
N GLU A 323 -1.70 25.98 16.00
CA GLU A 323 -0.52 26.33 16.82
C GLU A 323 -0.05 27.80 16.72
N ILE A 324 -0.35 28.51 15.63
CA ILE A 324 0.08 29.90 15.43
C ILE A 324 -0.75 30.86 16.32
N HIS A 325 -0.15 31.92 16.86
CA HIS A 325 -0.83 32.86 17.76
C HIS A 325 -2.10 33.51 17.17
N SER A 326 -3.27 33.21 17.76
CA SER A 326 -4.57 33.83 17.48
C SER A 326 -5.02 34.76 18.61
N PHE A 327 -5.81 35.78 18.29
CA PHE A 327 -6.27 36.81 19.22
C PHE A 327 -7.46 37.59 18.64
N ASN A 328 -8.27 38.22 19.49
CA ASN A 328 -9.35 39.11 19.03
C ASN A 328 -8.82 40.55 18.83
N TRP A 329 -9.34 41.25 17.82
CA TRP A 329 -8.94 42.63 17.52
C TRP A 329 -9.61 43.67 18.45
N PRO A 330 -8.94 44.78 18.82
CA PRO A 330 -7.51 45.05 18.69
C PRO A 330 -6.68 44.23 19.70
N PRO A 331 -5.39 43.96 19.42
CA PRO A 331 -4.52 43.23 20.33
C PRO A 331 -4.29 44.02 21.63
N SER A 332 -4.31 43.32 22.77
CA SER A 332 -4.15 43.88 24.11
C SER A 332 -2.84 44.65 24.33
N ASP A 333 -1.76 44.25 23.66
CA ASP A 333 -0.40 44.52 24.13
C ASP A 333 0.38 45.61 23.37
N VAL A 334 -0.05 45.98 22.15
CA VAL A 334 0.63 46.99 21.31
C VAL A 334 -0.36 47.71 20.39
N ALA A 335 -0.17 49.01 20.16
CA ALA A 335 -0.91 49.76 19.13
C ALA A 335 -0.67 49.15 17.73
N PRO A 336 -1.69 49.03 16.85
CA PRO A 336 -1.57 48.13 15.70
C PRO A 336 -1.03 48.83 14.44
N ALA A 337 0.15 48.40 13.98
CA ALA A 337 0.82 48.93 12.78
C ALA A 337 0.19 48.51 11.44
N GLN A 338 -0.85 47.69 11.44
CA GLN A 338 -1.57 47.20 10.27
C GLN A 338 -3.07 47.17 10.60
N GLN A 339 -3.90 48.00 9.93
CA GLN A 339 -5.34 48.10 10.20
C GLN A 339 -6.22 47.27 9.24
N THR A 340 -5.64 46.78 8.14
CA THR A 340 -6.35 46.13 7.03
C THR A 340 -5.83 44.71 6.78
N CYS A 341 -6.71 43.77 6.51
CA CYS A 341 -6.36 42.39 6.18
C CYS A 341 -5.96 42.27 4.69
N MET A 342 -4.67 42.07 4.41
CA MET A 342 -4.15 41.99 3.02
C MET A 342 -4.53 40.70 2.25
N VAL A 343 -5.58 39.99 2.65
CA VAL A 343 -6.15 38.83 1.93
C VAL A 343 -7.58 39.12 1.45
N CYS A 344 -8.45 39.71 2.28
CA CYS A 344 -9.78 40.19 1.84
C CYS A 344 -9.83 41.69 1.50
N LEU A 345 -8.78 42.45 1.85
CA LEU A 345 -8.67 43.92 1.72
C LEU A 345 -9.67 44.73 2.57
N GLU A 346 -10.25 44.10 3.60
CA GLU A 346 -11.15 44.73 4.57
C GLU A 346 -10.41 45.14 5.85
N ASP A 347 -10.87 46.21 6.50
CA ASP A 347 -10.34 46.67 7.79
C ASP A 347 -10.75 45.76 8.96
N PHE A 348 -9.87 45.63 9.94
CA PHE A 348 -10.10 44.80 11.12
C PHE A 348 -11.16 45.41 12.04
N GLN A 349 -12.34 44.79 12.09
CA GLN A 349 -13.44 45.22 12.96
C GLN A 349 -13.20 44.84 14.43
N LEU A 350 -13.86 45.53 15.36
CA LEU A 350 -13.67 45.32 16.79
C LEU A 350 -14.20 43.94 17.21
N ALA A 351 -13.39 43.22 18.01
CA ALA A 351 -13.55 41.84 18.45
C ALA A 351 -13.51 40.74 17.37
N THR A 352 -13.04 41.00 16.14
CA THR A 352 -12.86 39.92 15.15
C THR A 352 -11.66 39.01 15.47
N PRO A 353 -11.77 37.69 15.20
CA PRO A 353 -10.66 36.76 15.39
C PRO A 353 -9.59 36.94 14.30
N CYS A 354 -8.38 37.25 14.74
CA CYS A 354 -7.21 37.49 13.91
C CYS A 354 -6.07 36.55 14.30
N ARG A 355 -5.18 36.26 13.35
CA ARG A 355 -3.97 35.46 13.59
C ARG A 355 -2.73 36.28 13.23
N ARG A 356 -1.71 36.21 14.07
CA ARG A 356 -0.40 36.86 13.87
C ARG A 356 0.61 35.79 13.46
N LEU A 357 1.16 35.89 12.25
CA LEU A 357 2.18 34.96 11.77
C LEU A 357 3.51 35.17 12.50
N PRO A 358 4.43 34.18 12.51
CA PRO A 358 5.78 34.32 13.07
C PRO A 358 6.60 35.48 12.48
N CYS A 359 6.24 35.96 11.28
CA CYS A 359 6.83 37.15 10.65
C CYS A 359 6.15 38.48 11.04
N GLY A 360 5.33 38.50 12.09
CA GLY A 360 4.69 39.69 12.68
C GLY A 360 3.39 40.16 12.02
N HIS A 361 3.14 39.78 10.76
CA HIS A 361 1.96 40.21 10.00
C HIS A 361 0.65 39.63 10.54
N VAL A 362 -0.43 40.41 10.47
CA VAL A 362 -1.76 40.08 11.00
C VAL A 362 -2.78 39.90 9.87
N PHE A 363 -3.72 38.98 10.05
CA PHE A 363 -4.83 38.73 9.13
C PHE A 363 -6.07 38.25 9.89
N HIS A 364 -7.26 38.39 9.29
CA HIS A 364 -8.45 37.68 9.75
C HIS A 364 -8.19 36.18 9.76
N GLN A 365 -8.53 35.48 10.84
CA GLN A 365 -8.16 34.08 11.04
C GLN A 365 -8.68 33.19 9.90
N SER A 366 -9.94 33.36 9.50
CA SER A 366 -10.54 32.63 8.36
C SER A 366 -9.72 32.79 7.07
N CYS A 367 -9.39 34.03 6.70
CA CYS A 367 -8.68 34.35 5.47
C CYS A 367 -7.26 33.76 5.42
N ILE A 368 -6.52 33.82 6.54
CA ILE A 368 -5.15 33.30 6.57
C ILE A 368 -5.09 31.80 6.81
N ASP A 369 -6.03 31.20 7.54
CA ASP A 369 -6.11 29.75 7.70
C ASP A 369 -6.46 29.09 6.35
N GLU A 370 -7.32 29.72 5.54
CA GLU A 370 -7.61 29.26 4.18
C GLU A 370 -6.43 29.45 3.20
N TRP A 371 -5.69 30.56 3.32
CA TRP A 371 -4.45 30.77 2.56
C TRP A 371 -3.38 29.75 2.93
N LEU A 372 -3.15 29.53 4.23
CA LEU A 372 -2.09 28.65 4.74
C LEU A 372 -2.33 27.18 4.38
N ARG A 373 -3.59 26.75 4.22
CA ARG A 373 -3.95 25.42 3.67
C ARG A 373 -3.53 25.22 2.20
N ARG A 374 -3.22 26.30 1.48
CA ARG A 374 -2.81 26.28 0.05
C ARG A 374 -1.36 26.69 -0.20
N CYS A 375 -0.77 27.51 0.68
CA CYS A 375 0.58 28.04 0.53
C CYS A 375 1.23 28.25 1.90
N THR A 376 2.44 27.75 2.12
CA THR A 376 3.17 27.89 3.39
C THR A 376 3.84 29.25 3.62
N ASP A 377 3.73 30.20 2.70
CA ASP A 377 4.35 31.53 2.79
C ASP A 377 3.36 32.65 3.19
N CYS A 378 3.85 33.61 3.98
CA CYS A 378 3.10 34.82 4.35
C CYS A 378 2.64 35.60 3.09
N PRO A 379 1.34 35.98 2.96
CA PRO A 379 0.84 36.74 1.82
C PRO A 379 1.63 38.01 1.50
N ILE A 380 2.06 38.74 2.54
CA ILE A 380 2.73 40.04 2.42
C ILE A 380 4.23 39.86 2.14
N CYS A 381 4.98 39.33 3.10
CA CYS A 381 6.45 39.33 3.04
C CYS A 381 7.09 38.06 2.46
N LYS A 382 6.28 37.08 2.01
CA LYS A 382 6.71 35.77 1.48
C LYS A 382 7.68 34.98 2.39
N ALA A 383 7.67 35.26 3.70
CA ALA A 383 8.41 34.48 4.67
C ALA A 383 7.70 33.15 4.90
N ASN A 384 8.45 32.05 4.81
CA ASN A 384 7.90 30.71 4.98
C ASN A 384 7.52 30.44 6.45
N VAL A 385 6.24 30.16 6.67
CA VAL A 385 5.62 30.03 7.99
C VAL A 385 5.93 28.67 8.61
N ASP A 386 5.91 27.58 7.82
CA ASP A 386 6.25 26.23 8.29
C ASP A 386 7.66 26.18 8.90
N ARG A 387 8.65 26.67 8.15
CA ARG A 387 10.03 26.78 8.62
C ARG A 387 10.15 27.67 9.86
N ALA A 388 9.34 28.73 9.96
CA ALA A 388 9.40 29.65 11.09
C ALA A 388 8.84 29.04 12.39
N ILE A 389 7.81 28.18 12.30
CA ILE A 389 7.26 27.41 13.41
C ILE A 389 8.26 26.32 13.83
N ARG A 390 8.75 25.50 12.88
CA ARG A 390 9.64 24.34 13.12
C ARG A 390 11.11 24.69 13.35
N ASN A 391 11.43 25.92 13.77
CA ASN A 391 12.77 26.49 13.64
C ASN A 391 13.86 25.70 14.42
N TYR A 392 14.65 24.91 13.70
CA TYR A 392 15.97 24.43 14.14
C TYR A 392 16.79 25.63 14.64
N CYS A 393 17.15 25.67 15.93
CA CYS A 393 18.08 26.67 16.45
C CYS A 393 19.53 26.22 16.21
N PRO A 394 20.31 26.90 15.36
CA PRO A 394 21.68 26.46 15.03
C PRO A 394 22.66 26.82 16.15
N GLY A 395 22.66 26.03 17.22
CA GLY A 395 23.75 25.98 18.20
C GLY A 395 23.37 26.25 19.66
N LEU A 396 22.80 25.25 20.34
CA LEU A 396 23.10 24.81 21.73
C LEU A 396 22.20 23.57 22.05
N PRO A 397 22.61 22.68 22.97
CA PRO A 397 21.93 21.40 23.18
C PRO A 397 20.71 21.53 24.11
N CYS A 398 19.52 21.20 23.62
CA CYS A 398 18.28 21.10 24.39
C CYS A 398 17.59 19.75 24.11
N LEU A 399 18.06 18.68 24.73
CA LEU A 399 17.55 17.31 24.52
C LEU A 399 16.44 16.89 25.51
N GLU A 400 16.06 17.77 26.43
CA GLU A 400 15.19 17.43 27.58
C GLU A 400 13.77 18.04 27.50
N ALA A 401 13.50 18.90 26.52
CA ALA A 401 12.25 19.68 26.40
C ALA A 401 11.25 19.17 25.35
N LEU A 402 11.49 17.99 24.75
CA LEU A 402 10.59 17.34 23.78
C LEU A 402 10.05 15.98 24.26
N SER A 403 10.15 15.71 25.56
CA SER A 403 9.39 14.62 26.18
C SER A 403 7.90 15.01 26.25
N MET A 404 7.02 14.01 26.17
CA MET A 404 5.55 14.15 26.29
C MET A 404 4.83 14.94 25.18
N ASN A 405 4.88 14.44 23.93
CA ASN A 405 3.68 13.92 23.22
C ASN A 405 3.84 13.69 21.69
N ALA A 406 4.91 14.16 21.05
CA ALA A 406 5.18 13.84 19.65
C ALA A 406 5.90 12.47 19.49
N LYS A 407 5.47 11.61 18.55
CA LYS A 407 6.21 10.39 18.16
C LYS A 407 7.43 10.76 17.29
N VAL A 408 8.50 11.29 17.89
CA VAL A 408 9.70 11.80 17.17
C VAL A 408 10.44 10.73 16.33
N HIS A 409 10.19 9.44 16.55
CA HIS A 409 10.85 8.34 15.84
C HIS A 409 10.32 8.07 14.42
N VAL A 410 9.17 8.63 14.01
CA VAL A 410 8.58 8.40 12.69
C VAL A 410 7.77 9.61 12.23
N ASP A 411 7.88 10.00 10.96
CA ASP A 411 6.89 10.89 10.35
C ASP A 411 5.58 10.12 10.20
N ARG A 412 4.68 10.24 11.20
CA ARG A 412 3.42 9.49 11.21
C ARG A 412 2.48 9.90 10.07
N ALA A 413 2.63 11.10 9.49
CA ALA A 413 1.81 11.51 8.34
C ALA A 413 2.24 10.77 7.07
N LEU A 414 3.55 10.74 6.77
CA LEU A 414 4.08 9.97 5.64
C LEU A 414 3.89 8.46 5.84
N ASN A 415 4.11 7.94 7.05
CA ASN A 415 3.91 6.54 7.41
C ASN A 415 2.45 6.10 7.21
N VAL A 416 1.45 6.88 7.65
CA VAL A 416 0.01 6.56 7.46
C VAL A 416 -0.40 6.60 5.98
N ILE A 417 0.11 7.55 5.19
CA ILE A 417 -0.21 7.61 3.75
C ILE A 417 0.44 6.41 3.02
N GLY A 418 1.71 6.11 3.32
CA GLY A 418 2.46 5.00 2.71
C GLY A 418 1.85 3.63 3.03
N SER A 419 1.62 3.33 4.31
CA SER A 419 1.00 2.06 4.73
C SER A 419 -0.44 1.95 4.23
N GLY A 420 -1.25 3.00 4.35
CA GLY A 420 -2.63 3.02 3.84
C GLY A 420 -2.73 2.71 2.35
N LEU A 421 -1.75 3.14 1.54
CA LEU A 421 -1.70 2.82 0.11
C LEU A 421 -1.24 1.38 -0.19
N GLN A 422 -0.37 0.80 0.64
CA GLN A 422 -0.04 -0.62 0.58
C GLN A 422 -1.24 -1.50 1.01
N HIS A 423 -1.94 -1.11 2.09
CA HIS A 423 -3.07 -1.86 2.64
C HIS A 423 -4.24 -1.99 1.62
N LYS A 424 -4.48 -0.96 0.79
CA LYS A 424 -5.45 -0.98 -0.34
C LYS A 424 -5.27 -2.17 -1.30
N VAL A 425 -4.08 -2.77 -1.40
CA VAL A 425 -3.83 -3.94 -2.26
C VAL A 425 -4.58 -5.17 -1.74
N PHE A 426 -4.53 -5.40 -0.43
CA PHE A 426 -5.11 -6.57 0.24
C PHE A 426 -6.60 -6.42 0.54
N PHE A 427 -7.08 -5.18 0.70
CA PHE A 427 -8.50 -4.88 0.97
C PHE A 427 -9.45 -5.54 -0.04
N ARG A 428 -9.06 -5.67 -1.31
CA ARG A 428 -9.85 -6.39 -2.34
C ARG A 428 -10.27 -7.79 -1.89
N ASP A 429 -9.35 -8.56 -1.31
CA ASP A 429 -9.59 -9.96 -0.95
C ASP A 429 -10.17 -10.08 0.46
N PHE A 430 -9.86 -9.12 1.34
CA PHE A 430 -10.56 -8.95 2.62
C PHE A 430 -12.07 -8.71 2.44
N LEU A 431 -12.48 -8.01 1.37
CA LEU A 431 -13.89 -7.85 1.01
C LEU A 431 -14.53 -9.16 0.53
N GLU A 432 -13.81 -9.98 -0.25
CA GLU A 432 -14.30 -11.32 -0.64
C GLU A 432 -14.48 -12.25 0.56
N LEU A 433 -13.66 -12.10 1.60
CA LEU A 433 -13.77 -12.80 2.89
C LEU A 433 -14.99 -12.34 3.72
N ILE A 434 -15.43 -11.08 3.57
CA ILE A 434 -16.69 -10.57 4.17
C ILE A 434 -17.93 -11.00 3.35
N ARG A 435 -17.79 -11.26 2.04
CA ARG A 435 -18.91 -11.57 1.12
C ARG A 435 -19.88 -12.67 1.63
N PRO A 436 -19.44 -13.81 2.20
CA PRO A 436 -20.37 -14.87 2.61
C PRO A 436 -21.41 -14.40 3.63
N LEU A 437 -21.02 -13.49 4.53
CA LEU A 437 -21.86 -12.97 5.64
C LEU A 437 -23.06 -12.15 5.16
N PHE A 438 -23.01 -11.61 3.94
CA PHE A 438 -24.07 -10.77 3.35
C PHE A 438 -24.70 -11.36 2.08
N THR A 439 -24.32 -12.60 1.73
CA THR A 439 -24.83 -13.33 0.55
C THR A 439 -25.97 -14.30 0.88
N ARG A 440 -26.18 -14.63 2.15
CA ARG A 440 -27.35 -15.39 2.62
C ARG A 440 -28.66 -14.59 2.46
N SER A 441 -29.81 -15.24 2.50
CA SER A 441 -31.13 -14.62 2.40
C SER A 441 -31.79 -14.26 3.74
N ASP A 442 -31.19 -14.63 4.86
CA ASP A 442 -31.67 -14.40 6.23
C ASP A 442 -31.15 -13.06 6.78
N PHE A 443 -31.66 -11.95 6.23
CA PHE A 443 -31.12 -10.60 6.50
C PHE A 443 -31.05 -10.21 8.00
N ASP A 444 -31.97 -10.71 8.84
CA ASP A 444 -31.95 -10.55 10.30
C ASP A 444 -30.77 -11.25 11.02
N ALA A 445 -30.24 -12.33 10.45
CA ALA A 445 -29.14 -13.12 11.03
C ALA A 445 -27.75 -12.70 10.50
N GLN A 446 -27.69 -11.70 9.62
CA GLN A 446 -26.46 -11.07 9.14
C GLN A 446 -26.00 -9.95 10.10
N PRO A 447 -24.71 -9.55 10.08
CA PRO A 447 -24.23 -8.47 10.93
C PRO A 447 -25.01 -7.17 10.68
N ARG A 448 -25.55 -6.56 11.75
CA ARG A 448 -26.17 -5.22 11.69
C ARG A 448 -25.13 -4.10 11.80
N TYR A 449 -23.99 -4.42 12.41
CA TYR A 449 -22.88 -3.50 12.65
C TYR A 449 -21.56 -4.13 12.17
N ILE A 450 -20.68 -3.31 11.61
CA ILE A 450 -19.30 -3.69 11.29
C ILE A 450 -18.37 -2.70 11.97
N ALA A 451 -17.55 -3.19 12.90
CA ALA A 451 -16.72 -2.38 13.78
C ALA A 451 -15.23 -2.56 13.47
N ASP A 452 -14.60 -1.51 12.93
CA ASP A 452 -13.19 -1.49 12.53
C ASP A 452 -12.35 -0.90 13.66
N THR A 453 -11.44 -1.71 14.21
CA THR A 453 -10.59 -1.33 15.34
C THR A 453 -9.24 -0.85 14.82
N GLY A 454 -8.87 0.39 15.17
CA GLY A 454 -7.80 1.16 14.52
C GLY A 454 -8.21 1.69 13.15
N CYS A 455 -9.43 2.23 13.04
CA CYS A 455 -10.05 2.55 11.74
C CYS A 455 -9.33 3.64 10.93
N GLY A 456 -8.38 4.39 11.52
CA GLY A 456 -7.56 5.36 10.80
C GLY A 456 -8.38 6.45 10.11
N ASP A 457 -8.29 6.55 8.79
CA ASP A 457 -9.05 7.51 7.97
C ASP A 457 -10.47 7.04 7.61
N GLY A 458 -10.92 5.87 8.11
CA GLY A 458 -12.19 5.25 7.77
C GLY A 458 -12.29 4.67 6.36
N SER A 459 -11.19 4.61 5.58
CA SER A 459 -11.26 4.16 4.19
C SER A 459 -11.66 2.69 4.04
N LEU A 460 -11.28 1.82 4.98
CA LEU A 460 -11.65 0.40 4.98
C LEU A 460 -13.17 0.23 5.20
N LEU A 461 -13.71 0.80 6.29
CA LEU A 461 -15.16 0.86 6.54
C LEU A 461 -15.94 1.36 5.32
N GLY A 462 -15.50 2.46 4.71
CA GLY A 462 -16.15 3.02 3.52
C GLY A 462 -16.06 2.13 2.28
N GLN A 463 -15.05 1.26 2.16
CA GLN A 463 -14.98 0.24 1.09
C GLN A 463 -15.89 -0.95 1.40
N ILE A 464 -15.94 -1.40 2.66
CA ILE A 464 -16.83 -2.50 3.09
C ILE A 464 -18.29 -2.13 2.87
N TYR A 465 -18.70 -0.92 3.25
CA TYR A 465 -20.08 -0.47 3.05
C TYR A 465 -20.49 -0.45 1.57
N GLU A 466 -19.71 0.19 0.71
CA GLU A 466 -20.00 0.22 -0.74
C GLU A 466 -19.94 -1.18 -1.37
N PHE A 467 -19.07 -2.07 -0.90
CA PHE A 467 -19.02 -3.46 -1.34
C PHE A 467 -20.30 -4.23 -0.99
N VAL A 468 -20.77 -4.15 0.27
CA VAL A 468 -22.03 -4.79 0.68
C VAL A 468 -23.21 -4.20 -0.09
N LYS A 469 -23.27 -2.86 -0.18
CA LYS A 469 -24.30 -2.10 -0.89
C LYS A 469 -24.39 -2.40 -2.39
N THR A 470 -23.26 -2.61 -3.07
CA THR A 470 -23.23 -2.78 -4.55
C THR A 470 -23.06 -4.22 -5.02
N GLN A 471 -22.49 -5.12 -4.21
CA GLN A 471 -22.10 -6.47 -4.64
C GLN A 471 -22.77 -7.62 -3.87
N THR A 472 -23.68 -7.34 -2.94
CA THR A 472 -24.36 -8.39 -2.15
C THR A 472 -25.89 -8.21 -2.14
N PRO A 473 -26.67 -9.28 -1.91
CA PRO A 473 -28.11 -9.21 -1.68
C PRO A 473 -28.54 -8.17 -0.63
N ARG A 474 -27.81 -8.06 0.49
CA ARG A 474 -28.10 -7.09 1.57
C ARG A 474 -28.21 -5.66 1.06
N GLY A 475 -27.38 -5.28 0.08
CA GLY A 475 -27.40 -3.96 -0.53
C GLY A 475 -28.74 -3.51 -1.13
N ARG A 476 -29.61 -4.46 -1.49
CA ARG A 476 -30.94 -4.20 -2.06
C ARG A 476 -32.01 -3.87 -1.01
N VAL A 477 -31.74 -4.19 0.27
CA VAL A 477 -32.71 -4.14 1.38
C VAL A 477 -32.18 -3.34 2.58
N LEU A 478 -31.21 -2.44 2.34
CA LEU A 478 -30.61 -1.58 3.38
C LEU A 478 -31.59 -0.57 4.01
N GLN A 479 -32.80 -0.43 3.47
CA GLN A 479 -33.87 0.39 4.07
C GLN A 479 -34.57 -0.38 5.21
N ASP A 480 -34.89 -1.65 5.00
CA ASP A 480 -35.55 -2.52 5.97
C ASP A 480 -34.54 -3.11 6.97
N PHE A 481 -33.37 -3.51 6.46
CA PHE A 481 -32.26 -4.09 7.21
C PHE A 481 -31.02 -3.19 7.12
N PRO A 482 -30.96 -2.08 7.89
CA PRO A 482 -29.83 -1.17 7.83
C PRO A 482 -28.50 -1.85 8.21
N LEU A 483 -27.41 -1.24 7.77
CA LEU A 483 -26.04 -1.61 8.12
C LEU A 483 -25.31 -0.35 8.59
N THR A 484 -24.73 -0.37 9.78
CA THR A 484 -23.99 0.76 10.36
C THR A 484 -22.53 0.42 10.54
N MET A 485 -21.66 1.30 10.05
CA MET A 485 -20.20 1.18 10.20
C MET A 485 -19.77 1.81 11.53
N ILE A 486 -18.84 1.21 12.27
CA ILE A 486 -18.33 1.77 13.53
C ILE A 486 -16.82 1.90 13.41
N GLY A 487 -16.32 3.15 13.46
CA GLY A 487 -14.89 3.43 13.51
C GLY A 487 -14.42 3.55 14.96
N ILE A 488 -13.52 2.66 15.37
CA ILE A 488 -12.91 2.67 16.70
C ILE A 488 -11.44 3.04 16.54
N ASP A 489 -11.01 4.08 17.24
CA ASP A 489 -9.60 4.50 17.27
C ASP A 489 -9.32 5.28 18.55
N LEU A 490 -8.14 5.11 19.14
CA LEU A 490 -7.69 5.92 20.29
C LEU A 490 -7.46 7.38 19.89
N SER A 491 -7.04 7.63 18.64
CA SER A 491 -6.71 8.96 18.15
C SER A 491 -7.95 9.76 17.76
N ALA A 492 -8.25 10.83 18.50
CA ALA A 492 -9.30 11.78 18.14
C ALA A 492 -9.13 12.38 16.73
N SER A 493 -7.89 12.55 16.24
CA SER A 493 -7.64 13.03 14.87
C SER A 493 -7.89 11.97 13.79
N ALA A 494 -7.68 10.69 14.11
CA ALA A 494 -8.09 9.58 13.23
C ALA A 494 -9.61 9.50 13.17
N ARG A 495 -10.30 9.50 14.32
CA ARG A 495 -11.77 9.54 14.38
C ARG A 495 -12.34 10.74 13.59
N SER A 496 -11.72 11.91 13.67
CA SER A 496 -12.13 13.07 12.86
C SER A 496 -11.94 12.84 11.34
N ALA A 497 -10.82 12.25 10.92
CA ALA A 497 -10.59 11.93 9.51
C ALA A 497 -11.58 10.86 9.00
N ALA A 498 -11.86 9.83 9.80
CA ALA A 498 -12.89 8.83 9.53
C ALA A 498 -14.29 9.45 9.41
N ALA A 499 -14.63 10.44 10.26
CA ALA A 499 -15.88 11.18 10.15
C ALA A 499 -16.03 11.83 8.77
N ASP A 500 -15.01 12.56 8.33
CA ASP A 500 -15.08 13.30 7.06
C ASP A 500 -15.08 12.37 5.84
N THR A 501 -14.27 11.29 5.85
CA THR A 501 -14.27 10.25 4.82
C THR A 501 -15.63 9.56 4.69
N LEU A 502 -16.26 9.18 5.82
CA LEU A 502 -17.52 8.43 5.82
C LEU A 502 -18.72 9.33 5.52
N ARG A 503 -18.71 10.59 6.00
CA ARG A 503 -19.69 11.62 5.62
C ARG A 503 -19.64 11.93 4.12
N ALA A 504 -18.44 12.15 3.56
CA ALA A 504 -18.27 12.45 2.15
C ALA A 504 -18.73 11.31 1.21
N ARG A 505 -18.71 10.07 1.70
CA ARG A 505 -19.23 8.89 0.98
C ARG A 505 -20.72 8.59 1.27
N GLY A 506 -21.37 9.32 2.17
CA GLY A 506 -22.77 9.08 2.55
C GLY A 506 -23.00 7.75 3.30
N VAL A 507 -21.99 7.28 4.04
CA VAL A 507 -22.03 6.01 4.78
C VAL A 507 -22.69 6.22 6.15
N PRO A 508 -23.68 5.40 6.57
CA PRO A 508 -24.18 5.39 7.95
C PRO A 508 -23.09 4.92 8.90
N HIS A 509 -22.67 5.77 9.84
CA HIS A 509 -21.56 5.46 10.73
C HIS A 509 -21.71 6.02 12.15
N LEU A 510 -20.98 5.38 13.07
CA LEU A 510 -20.68 5.85 14.42
C LEU A 510 -19.16 5.87 14.62
N LEU A 511 -18.69 6.65 15.60
CA LEU A 511 -17.27 6.76 15.94
C LEU A 511 -17.10 6.67 17.45
N VAL A 512 -16.19 5.82 17.88
CA VAL A 512 -16.03 5.36 19.27
C VAL A 512 -14.55 5.45 19.65
N GLU A 513 -14.24 5.84 20.89
CA GLU A 513 -12.88 5.71 21.43
C GLU A 513 -12.71 4.31 22.01
N GLY A 514 -11.59 3.64 21.69
CA GLY A 514 -11.32 2.31 22.20
C GLY A 514 -9.93 1.80 21.81
N ASP A 515 -9.35 0.97 22.67
CA ASP A 515 -8.06 0.32 22.46
C ASP A 515 -8.27 -1.10 21.88
N ILE A 516 -7.36 -1.56 21.02
CA ILE A 516 -7.30 -2.99 20.66
C ILE A 516 -6.93 -3.86 21.88
N GLY A 517 -6.22 -3.29 22.87
CA GLY A 517 -5.86 -3.95 24.13
C GLY A 517 -7.02 -4.11 25.12
N ASP A 518 -8.10 -3.34 24.99
CA ASP A 518 -9.30 -3.47 25.84
C ASP A 518 -10.60 -3.63 25.04
N PRO A 519 -10.83 -4.84 24.47
CA PRO A 519 -12.10 -5.16 23.83
C PRO A 519 -13.25 -5.31 24.86
N GLY A 520 -12.96 -5.41 26.16
CA GLY A 520 -13.97 -5.47 27.22
C GLY A 520 -14.61 -4.11 27.48
N GLY A 521 -13.78 -3.08 27.65
CA GLY A 521 -14.21 -1.68 27.69
C GLY A 521 -14.92 -1.25 26.40
N LEU A 522 -14.42 -1.69 25.24
CA LEU A 522 -15.10 -1.47 23.96
C LEU A 522 -16.53 -2.06 23.94
N CYS A 523 -16.74 -3.27 24.45
CA CYS A 523 -18.08 -3.85 24.55
C CYS A 523 -19.00 -3.06 25.49
N GLN A 524 -18.49 -2.53 26.60
CA GLN A 524 -19.25 -1.67 27.52
C GLN A 524 -19.61 -0.34 26.88
N GLU A 525 -18.70 0.26 26.12
CA GLU A 525 -18.95 1.49 25.35
C GLU A 525 -20.03 1.26 24.29
N LEU A 526 -19.93 0.21 23.46
CA LEU A 526 -20.97 -0.15 22.48
C LEU A 526 -22.35 -0.36 23.13
N GLN A 527 -22.41 -0.92 24.34
CA GLN A 527 -23.67 -1.07 25.08
C GLN A 527 -24.29 0.27 25.50
N GLN A 528 -23.51 1.32 25.79
CA GLN A 528 -24.03 2.67 26.05
C GLN A 528 -24.73 3.25 24.80
N TRP A 529 -24.23 2.93 23.60
CA TRP A 529 -24.88 3.26 22.32
C TRP A 529 -26.10 2.37 22.00
N THR A 530 -26.55 1.53 22.94
CA THR A 530 -27.63 0.54 22.76
C THR A 530 -27.32 -0.48 21.66
N ILE A 531 -26.04 -0.77 21.43
CA ILE A 531 -25.58 -1.79 20.47
C ILE A 531 -25.28 -3.08 21.24
N ASP A 532 -25.94 -4.18 20.86
CA ASP A 532 -25.59 -5.51 21.34
C ASP A 532 -24.27 -5.96 20.68
N PRO A 533 -23.17 -6.17 21.43
CA PRO A 533 -21.90 -6.60 20.85
C PRO A 533 -22.01 -7.93 20.09
N ARG A 534 -22.99 -8.77 20.40
CA ARG A 534 -23.22 -10.05 19.71
C ARG A 534 -23.63 -9.86 18.25
N GLN A 535 -24.22 -8.71 17.90
CA GLN A 535 -24.67 -8.31 16.56
C GLN A 535 -23.60 -7.58 15.73
N VAL A 536 -22.39 -7.47 16.27
CA VAL A 536 -21.25 -6.81 15.63
C VAL A 536 -20.39 -7.86 14.91
N LEU A 537 -20.02 -7.57 13.67
CA LEU A 537 -18.84 -8.15 13.02
C LEU A 537 -17.65 -7.26 13.32
N HIS A 538 -16.67 -7.75 14.07
CA HIS A 538 -15.43 -7.02 14.25
C HIS A 538 -14.53 -7.18 13.03
N VAL A 539 -13.85 -6.11 12.64
CA VAL A 539 -12.82 -6.11 11.60
C VAL A 539 -11.60 -5.33 12.11
N ARG A 540 -10.41 -5.65 11.59
CA ARG A 540 -9.22 -4.81 11.71
C ARG A 540 -8.19 -5.19 10.65
N SER A 541 -7.31 -4.24 10.33
CA SER A 541 -6.15 -4.47 9.46
C SER A 541 -4.87 -3.94 10.08
N PHE A 542 -3.87 -4.82 10.23
CA PHE A 542 -2.48 -4.50 10.60
C PHE A 542 -2.35 -3.80 11.97
N LEU A 543 -2.77 -4.48 13.05
CA LEU A 543 -2.90 -3.86 14.38
C LEU A 543 -2.65 -4.77 15.61
N ASP A 544 -2.80 -6.10 15.52
CA ASP A 544 -2.44 -7.01 16.62
C ASP A 544 -0.92 -6.99 16.93
N HIS A 545 -0.11 -6.52 15.99
CA HIS A 545 1.33 -6.27 16.16
C HIS A 545 1.66 -4.86 16.71
N ASP A 546 0.92 -3.79 16.35
CA ASP A 546 1.07 -2.43 16.92
C ASP A 546 0.24 -2.25 18.22
N ARG A 547 -0.29 -3.35 18.78
CA ARG A 547 -1.02 -3.35 20.07
C ARG A 547 -0.10 -2.92 21.23
N PRO A 548 -0.64 -2.30 22.29
CA PRO A 548 0.12 -2.13 23.54
C PRO A 548 0.58 -3.49 24.08
N TYR A 549 1.88 -3.63 24.39
CA TYR A 549 2.35 -4.81 25.12
C TYR A 549 1.86 -4.77 26.57
N HIS A 550 1.14 -5.81 26.95
CA HIS A 550 0.82 -6.14 28.34
C HIS A 550 1.66 -7.37 28.72
N PRO A 551 2.46 -7.33 29.80
CA PRO A 551 3.08 -8.54 30.35
C PRO A 551 2.02 -9.61 30.66
N PRO A 552 2.35 -10.90 30.51
CA PRO A 552 1.38 -11.97 30.71
C PRO A 552 1.00 -12.14 32.19
N ASP A 553 -0.29 -12.33 32.46
CA ASP A 553 -0.81 -12.61 33.80
C ASP A 553 -0.46 -14.04 34.26
N ARG A 554 -0.36 -14.98 33.32
CA ARG A 554 -0.05 -16.40 33.59
C ARG A 554 1.38 -16.73 33.15
N PRO A 555 2.34 -16.94 34.08
CA PRO A 555 3.71 -17.27 33.69
C PRO A 555 3.80 -18.65 33.02
N VAL A 556 4.60 -18.74 31.96
CA VAL A 556 4.84 -20.02 31.24
C VAL A 556 5.98 -20.79 31.91
N PRO A 557 5.79 -22.07 32.31
CA PRO A 557 6.87 -22.87 32.88
C PRO A 557 7.97 -23.17 31.86
N ALA A 558 9.23 -23.02 32.25
CA ALA A 558 10.39 -23.38 31.43
C ALA A 558 10.38 -24.89 31.10
N GLY A 559 10.68 -25.23 29.85
CA GLY A 559 10.65 -26.60 29.33
C GLY A 559 9.26 -27.16 29.00
N SER A 560 8.18 -26.42 29.27
CA SER A 560 6.80 -26.80 28.91
C SER A 560 6.59 -26.90 27.39
N PRO A 561 5.54 -27.58 26.90
CA PRO A 561 5.23 -27.66 25.46
C PRO A 561 5.15 -26.29 24.78
N ARG A 562 4.60 -25.27 25.46
CA ARG A 562 4.51 -23.89 24.96
C ARG A 562 5.89 -23.21 24.89
N ASP A 563 6.72 -23.37 25.91
CA ASP A 563 8.10 -22.86 25.93
C ASP A 563 8.95 -23.49 24.81
N ARG A 564 8.85 -24.81 24.60
CA ARG A 564 9.51 -25.54 23.50
C ARG A 564 9.01 -25.09 22.12
N PHE A 565 7.71 -24.89 21.96
CA PHE A 565 7.10 -24.40 20.71
C PHE A 565 7.60 -23.01 20.35
N VAL A 566 7.61 -22.11 21.32
CA VAL A 566 8.13 -20.76 21.14
C VAL A 566 9.63 -20.78 20.86
N ALA A 567 10.42 -21.56 21.60
CA ALA A 567 11.86 -21.68 21.39
C ALA A 567 12.18 -22.12 19.95
N HIS A 568 11.43 -23.04 19.36
CA HIS A 568 11.60 -23.46 17.96
C HIS A 568 11.19 -22.36 16.96
N HIS A 569 9.98 -21.80 17.06
CA HIS A 569 9.48 -20.84 16.07
C HIS A 569 10.04 -19.42 16.19
N PHE A 570 10.56 -19.02 17.37
CA PHE A 570 11.05 -17.66 17.65
C PHE A 570 12.56 -17.61 17.90
N HIS A 571 13.34 -18.65 17.55
CA HIS A 571 14.76 -18.80 17.90
C HIS A 571 15.71 -17.64 17.51
N GLN A 572 15.27 -16.73 16.63
CA GLN A 572 16.00 -15.53 16.19
C GLN A 572 15.20 -14.22 16.32
N ALA A 573 14.03 -14.25 16.97
CA ALA A 573 13.18 -13.09 17.17
C ALA A 573 13.64 -12.25 18.38
N ALA A 574 13.63 -10.92 18.25
CA ALA A 574 13.96 -9.98 19.31
C ALA A 574 12.86 -8.92 19.45
N TYR A 575 12.51 -8.59 20.70
CA TYR A 575 11.40 -7.72 21.03
C TYR A 575 11.78 -6.77 22.16
N LEU A 576 11.34 -5.52 22.07
CA LEU A 576 11.70 -4.45 23.01
C LEU A 576 10.46 -3.95 23.73
N ASP A 577 10.56 -3.74 25.04
CA ASP A 577 9.52 -3.16 25.87
C ASP A 577 9.51 -1.61 25.83
N ARG A 578 8.75 -0.95 26.71
CA ARG A 578 8.74 0.52 26.76
C ARG A 578 10.05 1.15 27.26
N ALA A 579 10.82 0.47 28.12
CA ALA A 579 12.15 0.90 28.56
C ALA A 579 13.24 0.66 27.50
N GLY A 580 13.05 -0.34 26.63
CA GLY A 580 14.05 -0.84 25.70
C GLY A 580 14.71 -2.14 26.15
N ASP A 581 14.17 -2.79 27.18
CA ASP A 581 14.60 -4.10 27.65
C ASP A 581 14.04 -5.22 26.77
N LEU A 582 14.74 -6.35 26.72
CA LEU A 582 14.37 -7.51 25.90
C LEU A 582 13.18 -8.27 26.51
N ILE A 583 12.05 -8.31 25.81
CA ILE A 583 10.92 -9.18 26.14
C ILE A 583 11.27 -10.61 25.69
N LYS A 584 11.11 -11.60 26.58
CA LYS A 584 11.29 -13.01 26.20
C LYS A 584 10.20 -13.41 25.18
N PRO A 585 10.53 -14.10 24.07
CA PRO A 585 9.52 -14.54 23.11
C PRO A 585 8.35 -15.34 23.72
N VAL A 586 8.60 -16.12 24.77
CA VAL A 586 7.55 -16.90 25.46
C VAL A 586 6.56 -16.04 26.24
N ASP A 587 7.04 -14.96 26.86
CA ASP A 587 6.20 -13.98 27.56
C ASP A 587 5.37 -13.17 26.54
N LEU A 588 5.95 -12.85 25.38
CA LEU A 588 5.23 -12.20 24.28
C LEU A 588 4.16 -13.08 23.63
N TYR A 589 4.47 -14.36 23.40
CA TYR A 589 3.50 -15.33 22.89
C TYR A 589 2.34 -15.50 23.87
N GLN A 590 2.63 -15.60 25.17
CA GLN A 590 1.62 -15.68 26.21
C GLN A 590 0.73 -14.42 26.26
N SER A 591 1.33 -13.23 26.15
CA SER A 591 0.63 -11.96 26.00
C SER A 591 -0.30 -11.93 24.78
N LEU A 592 0.07 -12.58 23.67
CA LEU A 592 -0.76 -12.71 22.48
C LEU A 592 -1.93 -13.69 22.67
N VAL A 593 -1.73 -14.82 23.38
CA VAL A 593 -2.82 -15.73 23.76
C VAL A 593 -3.83 -14.98 24.65
N GLU A 594 -3.38 -14.25 25.66
CA GLU A 594 -4.23 -13.49 26.59
C GLU A 594 -4.94 -12.31 25.93
N HIS A 595 -4.35 -11.76 24.86
CA HIS A 595 -5.01 -10.81 23.97
C HIS A 595 -6.14 -11.47 23.17
N PHE A 596 -5.90 -12.62 22.57
CA PHE A 596 -6.95 -13.34 21.82
C PHE A 596 -8.04 -13.92 22.70
N GLU A 597 -7.78 -14.25 23.97
CA GLU A 597 -8.82 -14.65 24.92
C GLU A 597 -9.79 -13.49 25.21
N ARG A 598 -9.28 -12.29 25.52
CA ARG A 598 -10.09 -11.07 25.67
C ARG A 598 -10.93 -10.81 24.40
N TRP A 599 -10.34 -10.98 23.22
CA TRP A 599 -11.05 -10.86 21.95
C TRP A 599 -12.06 -11.99 21.68
N ALA A 600 -11.84 -13.20 22.19
CA ALA A 600 -12.78 -14.31 22.08
C ALA A 600 -14.02 -14.13 22.97
N ASP A 601 -13.89 -13.42 24.09
CA ASP A 601 -15.02 -13.03 24.94
C ASP A 601 -15.79 -11.81 24.41
N ALA A 602 -15.11 -10.86 23.76
CA ALA A 602 -15.76 -9.72 23.10
C ALA A 602 -16.41 -10.08 21.74
N SER A 603 -15.89 -11.06 21.01
CA SER A 603 -16.35 -11.39 19.64
C SER A 603 -17.78 -11.95 19.62
N GLY A 604 -18.69 -11.21 18.99
CA GLY A 604 -20.07 -11.62 18.75
C GLY A 604 -20.25 -12.83 17.82
N GLN A 605 -21.50 -13.19 17.55
CA GLN A 605 -21.85 -14.40 16.76
C GLN A 605 -21.31 -14.37 15.33
N HIS A 606 -21.00 -13.18 14.82
CA HIS A 606 -20.43 -12.96 13.49
C HIS A 606 -18.91 -13.14 13.47
N GLY A 607 -18.24 -13.11 14.62
CA GLY A 607 -16.79 -13.27 14.74
C GLY A 607 -15.99 -12.02 14.39
N LEU A 608 -14.76 -12.26 13.94
CA LEU A 608 -13.72 -11.27 13.74
C LEU A 608 -13.00 -11.53 12.41
N CYS A 609 -12.98 -10.54 11.51
CA CYS A 609 -12.15 -10.58 10.29
C CYS A 609 -10.82 -9.86 10.55
N ILE A 610 -9.72 -10.56 10.34
CA ILE A 610 -8.36 -10.06 10.59
C ILE A 610 -7.59 -10.05 9.28
N LEU A 611 -6.92 -8.94 8.99
CA LEU A 611 -5.84 -8.83 8.02
C LEU A 611 -4.57 -8.42 8.79
N GLU A 612 -3.50 -9.23 8.79
CA GLU A 612 -2.38 -9.00 9.71
C GLU A 612 -1.01 -9.40 9.14
N ALA A 613 0.04 -8.65 9.51
CA ALA A 613 1.42 -8.85 9.14
C ALA A 613 2.16 -9.80 10.09
N MET A 614 3.13 -10.55 9.55
CA MET A 614 3.78 -11.69 10.22
C MET A 614 5.30 -11.58 10.12
N LEU A 615 5.99 -12.10 11.15
CA LEU A 615 7.44 -12.25 11.18
C LEU A 615 7.86 -13.38 10.22
N LEU A 616 8.97 -13.20 9.50
CA LEU A 616 9.64 -14.28 8.78
C LEU A 616 10.95 -14.64 9.48
N ASP A 617 11.27 -15.93 9.60
CA ASP A 617 12.55 -16.36 10.16
C ASP A 617 13.74 -15.92 9.29
N VAL A 618 14.95 -15.86 9.86
CA VAL A 618 16.13 -15.39 9.10
C VAL A 618 16.50 -16.34 7.95
N PRO A 619 16.47 -17.68 8.09
CA PRO A 619 16.69 -18.60 6.97
C PRO A 619 15.82 -18.31 5.75
N ASN A 620 14.50 -18.14 5.93
CA ASN A 620 13.58 -17.84 4.84
C ASN A 620 13.69 -16.37 4.37
N THR A 621 13.97 -15.42 5.28
CA THR A 621 14.28 -14.03 4.91
C THR A 621 15.49 -13.93 3.98
N VAL A 622 16.53 -14.73 4.22
CA VAL A 622 17.74 -14.81 3.37
C VAL A 622 17.48 -15.61 2.10
N LYS A 623 16.76 -16.73 2.18
CA LYS A 623 16.38 -17.59 1.03
C LYS A 623 15.60 -16.81 -0.05
N TYR A 624 14.72 -15.91 0.38
CA TYR A 624 13.85 -15.12 -0.50
C TYR A 624 14.24 -13.63 -0.58
N PHE A 625 15.48 -13.25 -0.25
CA PHE A 625 15.87 -11.87 0.08
C PHE A 625 15.44 -10.79 -0.94
N ASP A 626 15.60 -11.05 -2.23
CA ASP A 626 15.21 -10.09 -3.30
C ASP A 626 13.69 -10.08 -3.59
N GLU A 627 12.94 -11.03 -3.03
CA GLU A 627 11.51 -11.26 -3.27
C GLU A 627 10.63 -10.84 -2.08
N ASN A 628 11.21 -10.44 -0.94
CA ASN A 628 10.50 -10.14 0.30
C ASN A 628 11.00 -8.86 1.01
N VAL A 629 10.20 -8.32 1.94
CA VAL A 629 10.50 -7.07 2.69
C VAL A 629 10.97 -7.29 4.13
N SER A 630 11.01 -8.54 4.60
CA SER A 630 11.21 -8.89 6.02
C SER A 630 12.47 -8.28 6.62
N PHE A 631 13.58 -8.29 5.88
CA PHE A 631 14.88 -7.83 6.38
C PHE A 631 14.85 -6.40 6.94
N HIS A 632 14.10 -5.48 6.33
CA HIS A 632 13.95 -4.12 6.84
C HIS A 632 12.67 -3.95 7.68
N PHE A 633 11.56 -4.55 7.26
CA PHE A 633 10.27 -4.40 7.94
C PHE A 633 10.29 -4.97 9.37
N ASP A 634 10.91 -6.13 9.58
CA ASP A 634 10.91 -6.81 10.88
C ASP A 634 11.87 -6.12 11.87
N ILE A 635 12.97 -5.57 11.35
CA ILE A 635 13.91 -4.75 12.11
C ILE A 635 13.27 -3.40 12.49
N GLU A 636 12.55 -2.74 11.56
CA GLU A 636 11.81 -1.51 11.84
C GLU A 636 10.70 -1.75 12.88
N ALA A 637 9.93 -2.84 12.75
CA ALA A 637 8.92 -3.24 13.71
C ALA A 637 9.52 -3.47 15.11
N ALA A 638 10.60 -4.24 15.22
CA ALA A 638 11.27 -4.49 16.50
C ALA A 638 11.78 -3.19 17.17
N PHE A 639 12.46 -2.31 16.42
CA PHE A 639 12.96 -1.04 16.95
C PHE A 639 11.85 -0.03 17.30
N SER A 640 10.73 -0.04 16.56
CA SER A 640 9.57 0.80 16.88
C SER A 640 8.70 0.25 18.02
N ARG A 641 9.01 -0.96 18.53
CA ARG A 641 8.31 -1.70 19.60
C ARG A 641 6.94 -2.21 19.17
N GLN A 642 6.92 -2.84 18.00
CA GLN A 642 5.82 -3.63 17.45
C GLN A 642 6.15 -5.13 17.52
N TYR A 643 5.11 -5.96 17.55
CA TYR A 643 5.17 -7.35 18.01
C TYR A 643 4.76 -8.34 16.91
N LEU A 644 5.46 -8.32 15.78
CA LEU A 644 5.30 -9.32 14.72
C LEU A 644 5.66 -10.71 15.25
N VAL A 645 4.85 -11.72 14.95
CA VAL A 645 5.09 -13.12 15.35
C VAL A 645 5.09 -14.05 14.13
N PRO A 646 5.71 -15.24 14.21
CA PRO A 646 5.63 -16.25 13.17
C PRO A 646 4.16 -16.64 12.90
N PRO A 647 3.76 -16.88 11.65
CA PRO A 647 2.35 -17.08 11.30
C PRO A 647 1.78 -18.40 11.85
N VAL A 648 2.62 -19.43 12.01
CA VAL A 648 2.29 -20.68 12.73
C VAL A 648 1.91 -20.39 14.19
N ALA A 649 2.68 -19.52 14.85
CA ALA A 649 2.42 -19.11 16.23
C ALA A 649 1.18 -18.23 16.35
N TYR A 650 0.95 -17.31 15.40
CA TYR A 650 -0.29 -16.51 15.36
C TYR A 650 -1.54 -17.40 15.27
N CYS A 651 -1.53 -18.42 14.40
CA CYS A 651 -2.62 -19.37 14.26
C CYS A 651 -2.80 -20.26 15.51
N MET A 652 -1.71 -20.67 16.16
CA MET A 652 -1.79 -21.40 17.43
C MET A 652 -2.33 -20.55 18.59
N ALA A 653 -1.93 -19.28 18.69
CA ALA A 653 -2.41 -18.39 19.74
C ALA A 653 -3.93 -18.14 19.66
N LEU A 654 -4.47 -18.06 18.44
CA LEU A 654 -5.91 -18.06 18.20
C LEU A 654 -6.57 -19.36 18.66
N ALA A 655 -6.02 -20.52 18.27
CA ALA A 655 -6.56 -21.84 18.63
C ALA A 655 -6.53 -22.11 20.14
N GLU A 656 -5.49 -21.66 20.84
CA GLU A 656 -5.36 -21.73 22.31
C GLU A 656 -6.39 -20.82 23.02
N ALA A 657 -6.70 -19.64 22.44
CA ALA A 657 -7.77 -18.76 22.91
C ALA A 657 -9.19 -19.27 22.58
N GLY A 658 -9.33 -20.21 21.64
CA GLY A 658 -10.61 -20.76 21.20
C GLY A 658 -11.18 -20.07 19.95
N LEU A 659 -10.37 -19.33 19.19
CA LEU A 659 -10.71 -18.71 17.92
C LEU A 659 -10.20 -19.56 16.74
N PHE A 660 -11.08 -19.89 15.79
CA PHE A 660 -10.75 -20.73 14.64
C PHE A 660 -11.26 -20.11 13.35
N SER A 661 -10.47 -20.24 12.27
CA SER A 661 -10.87 -19.79 10.93
C SER A 661 -12.09 -20.56 10.42
N CYS A 662 -13.09 -19.85 9.93
CA CYS A 662 -14.33 -20.44 9.43
C CYS A 662 -14.04 -21.33 8.21
N THR A 663 -14.33 -22.63 8.29
CA THR A 663 -13.87 -23.62 7.30
C THR A 663 -14.67 -23.58 5.98
N SER A 664 -14.28 -22.69 5.07
CA SER A 664 -14.60 -22.75 3.63
C SER A 664 -13.47 -22.13 2.79
N ASP A 665 -13.43 -22.46 1.49
CA ASP A 665 -12.29 -22.22 0.58
C ASP A 665 -11.93 -20.74 0.30
N ALA A 666 -12.67 -19.79 0.90
CA ALA A 666 -12.51 -18.35 0.74
C ALA A 666 -12.01 -17.62 2.01
N ASN A 667 -11.88 -18.31 3.15
CA ASN A 667 -11.88 -17.67 4.46
C ASN A 667 -10.50 -17.55 5.15
N SER A 668 -9.43 -18.01 4.49
CA SER A 668 -8.03 -17.80 4.95
C SER A 668 -7.11 -17.68 3.73
N LEU A 669 -6.51 -16.51 3.57
CA LEU A 669 -5.54 -16.17 2.51
C LEU A 669 -4.17 -15.91 3.14
N CYS A 670 -3.11 -16.25 2.41
CA CYS A 670 -1.71 -16.02 2.79
C CYS A 670 -1.01 -15.29 1.65
N TYR A 671 -0.11 -14.35 1.96
CA TYR A 671 0.69 -13.64 0.96
C TYR A 671 2.19 -13.87 1.20
N PRO A 672 3.01 -14.11 0.14
CA PRO A 672 2.66 -14.13 -1.29
C PRO A 672 1.68 -15.25 -1.69
N GLU A 673 0.90 -15.01 -2.76
CA GLU A 673 -0.10 -15.97 -3.29
C GLU A 673 0.53 -17.31 -3.76
N SER A 674 1.87 -17.42 -3.82
CA SER A 674 2.57 -18.69 -4.11
C SER A 674 2.53 -19.69 -2.94
N GLY A 675 2.34 -19.22 -1.70
CA GLY A 675 2.31 -20.08 -0.51
C GLY A 675 3.66 -20.62 -0.06
N GLU A 676 4.77 -20.05 -0.54
CA GLU A 676 6.14 -20.44 -0.17
C GLU A 676 6.55 -19.97 1.23
N TYR A 677 5.92 -18.89 1.70
CA TYR A 677 6.01 -18.35 3.04
C TYR A 677 4.77 -17.46 3.29
N CYS A 678 4.51 -17.06 4.54
CA CYS A 678 3.39 -16.19 4.89
C CYS A 678 3.89 -14.92 5.61
N ARG A 679 3.83 -13.78 4.91
CA ARG A 679 4.11 -12.43 5.45
C ARG A 679 2.86 -11.69 5.91
N ILE A 680 1.73 -11.99 5.30
CA ILE A 680 0.43 -11.40 5.62
C ILE A 680 -0.60 -12.54 5.59
N ILE A 681 -1.45 -12.59 6.61
CA ILE A 681 -2.63 -13.46 6.65
C ILE A 681 -3.91 -12.60 6.55
N SER A 682 -4.95 -13.14 5.93
CA SER A 682 -6.30 -12.55 5.93
C SER A 682 -7.30 -13.66 6.22
N GLN A 683 -7.94 -13.63 7.40
CA GLN A 683 -8.73 -14.74 7.94
C GLN A 683 -9.99 -14.29 8.70
N HIS A 684 -11.07 -15.08 8.59
CA HIS A 684 -12.31 -14.87 9.34
C HIS A 684 -12.41 -15.87 10.49
N VAL A 685 -12.14 -15.43 11.71
CA VAL A 685 -12.16 -16.29 12.91
C VAL A 685 -13.47 -16.18 13.68
N LYS A 686 -13.90 -17.29 14.27
CA LYS A 686 -15.04 -17.37 15.20
C LYS A 686 -14.67 -18.12 16.47
N ARG A 687 -15.38 -17.79 17.54
CA ARG A 687 -15.32 -18.49 18.82
C ARG A 687 -15.83 -19.92 18.69
N SER A 688 -15.05 -20.87 19.17
CA SER A 688 -15.40 -22.27 19.37
C SER A 688 -15.67 -22.53 20.86
N PRO A 689 -16.53 -23.51 21.22
CA PRO A 689 -16.64 -24.01 22.59
C PRO A 689 -15.44 -24.90 22.99
N PHE A 690 -14.49 -25.12 22.09
CA PHE A 690 -13.27 -25.90 22.27
C PHE A 690 -12.04 -25.02 22.13
N ARG A 691 -10.96 -25.36 22.83
CA ARG A 691 -9.61 -24.80 22.64
C ARG A 691 -8.66 -25.89 22.18
N VAL A 692 -7.61 -25.55 21.43
CA VAL A 692 -6.55 -26.49 21.06
C VAL A 692 -5.20 -25.99 21.55
N ARG A 693 -4.45 -26.87 22.19
CA ARG A 693 -3.08 -26.65 22.67
C ARG A 693 -2.20 -27.85 22.32
N LEU A 694 -0.89 -27.72 22.55
CA LEU A 694 0.01 -28.88 22.57
C LEU A 694 -0.25 -29.74 23.81
N ALA A 695 -0.03 -31.04 23.67
CA ALA A 695 -0.06 -32.00 24.78
C ALA A 695 1.19 -31.86 25.66
N ASP A 696 1.00 -32.06 26.96
CA ASP A 696 2.05 -32.21 27.97
C ASP A 696 2.24 -33.70 28.31
N ASP A 697 3.36 -34.06 28.95
CA ASP A 697 3.55 -35.42 29.48
C ASP A 697 2.50 -35.74 30.58
N ALA A 698 1.98 -34.71 31.24
CA ALA A 698 0.84 -34.81 32.17
C ALA A 698 -0.50 -35.22 31.51
N ASP A 699 -0.66 -35.09 30.19
CA ASP A 699 -1.89 -35.51 29.50
C ASP A 699 -1.94 -37.03 29.25
N LEU A 700 -0.86 -37.80 29.48
CA LEU A 700 -0.76 -39.21 29.06
C LEU A 700 -1.92 -40.12 29.50
N ASP A 701 -2.33 -40.05 30.77
CA ASP A 701 -3.46 -40.84 31.28
C ASP A 701 -4.79 -40.42 30.63
N ALA A 702 -4.96 -39.12 30.36
CA ALA A 702 -6.14 -38.59 29.69
C ALA A 702 -6.16 -38.96 28.20
N LEU A 703 -5.00 -39.04 27.54
CA LEU A 703 -4.86 -39.53 26.16
C LEU A 703 -5.17 -41.03 26.05
N ALA A 704 -4.78 -41.84 27.03
CA ALA A 704 -5.15 -43.26 27.10
C ALA A 704 -6.68 -43.42 27.25
N GLN A 705 -7.27 -42.73 28.24
CA GLN A 705 -8.74 -42.72 28.44
C GLN A 705 -9.51 -42.20 27.21
N LEU A 706 -8.96 -41.20 26.51
CA LEU A 706 -9.54 -40.65 25.29
C LEU A 706 -9.65 -41.69 24.16
N GLN A 707 -8.68 -42.60 23.97
CA GLN A 707 -8.78 -43.66 22.96
C GLN A 707 -9.94 -44.62 23.26
N GLN A 708 -10.07 -45.02 24.53
CA GLN A 708 -11.10 -45.96 24.99
C GLN A 708 -12.51 -45.35 24.88
N ALA A 709 -12.67 -44.10 25.32
CA ALA A 709 -13.92 -43.37 25.20
C ALA A 709 -14.26 -43.00 23.74
N ALA A 710 -13.26 -42.81 22.87
CA ALA A 710 -13.42 -42.66 21.42
C ALA A 710 -13.75 -43.99 20.70
N LYS A 711 -13.83 -45.12 21.44
CA LYS A 711 -14.12 -46.47 20.92
C LYS A 711 -13.14 -46.93 19.83
N VAL A 712 -11.87 -46.54 19.96
CA VAL A 712 -10.79 -47.13 19.15
C VAL A 712 -10.79 -48.64 19.39
N SER A 713 -10.67 -49.44 18.33
CA SER A 713 -10.62 -50.90 18.48
C SER A 713 -9.34 -51.30 19.21
N SER A 714 -9.41 -52.30 20.09
CA SER A 714 -8.26 -52.73 20.92
C SER A 714 -7.05 -53.23 20.12
N ALA A 715 -7.22 -53.53 18.83
CA ALA A 715 -6.13 -53.86 17.90
C ALA A 715 -5.41 -52.61 17.33
N LEU A 716 -5.96 -51.41 17.54
CA LEU A 716 -5.45 -50.11 17.05
C LEU A 716 -5.24 -49.07 18.17
N GLU A 717 -5.61 -49.40 19.41
CA GLU A 717 -5.32 -48.59 20.60
C GLU A 717 -3.80 -48.53 20.83
N ALA A 718 -3.24 -47.32 20.92
CA ALA A 718 -1.83 -47.14 21.24
C ALA A 718 -1.59 -47.41 22.73
N SER A 719 -0.57 -48.20 23.07
CA SER A 719 -0.23 -48.45 24.47
C SER A 719 0.29 -47.17 25.16
N PRO A 720 0.31 -47.11 26.52
CA PRO A 720 0.88 -45.99 27.25
C PRO A 720 2.34 -45.70 26.83
N GLU A 721 3.13 -46.74 26.56
CA GLU A 721 4.50 -46.64 26.05
C GLU A 721 4.55 -46.06 24.63
N THR A 722 3.61 -46.42 23.76
CA THR A 722 3.46 -45.81 22.43
C THR A 722 3.07 -44.33 22.54
N LEU A 723 2.14 -43.96 23.44
CA LEU A 723 1.74 -42.56 23.66
C LEU A 723 2.91 -41.72 24.19
N ALA A 724 3.63 -42.20 25.21
CA ALA A 724 4.84 -41.55 25.73
C ALA A 724 5.95 -41.47 24.66
N SER A 725 6.09 -42.50 23.81
CA SER A 725 7.00 -42.50 22.66
C SER A 725 6.63 -41.43 21.64
N ARG A 726 5.33 -41.21 21.36
CA ARG A 726 4.86 -40.12 20.47
C ARG A 726 5.19 -38.74 21.02
N LEU A 727 4.86 -38.46 22.29
CA LEU A 727 5.20 -37.17 22.92
C LEU A 727 6.72 -36.92 22.90
N LYS A 728 7.52 -37.94 23.25
CA LYS A 728 8.99 -37.82 23.28
C LYS A 728 9.63 -37.65 21.91
N ARG A 729 9.08 -38.29 20.86
CA ARG A 729 9.64 -38.23 19.49
C ARG A 729 9.11 -37.05 18.67
N ALA A 730 7.93 -36.55 18.98
CA ALA A 730 7.31 -35.39 18.34
C ALA A 730 6.75 -34.42 19.40
N PRO A 731 7.62 -33.73 20.17
CA PRO A 731 7.24 -32.90 21.32
C PRO A 731 6.45 -31.62 20.95
N LEU A 732 6.37 -31.30 19.65
CA LEU A 732 5.54 -30.24 19.06
C LEU A 732 4.47 -30.80 18.08
N GLY A 733 4.33 -32.13 17.99
CA GLY A 733 3.47 -32.81 17.02
C GLY A 733 2.14 -33.33 17.59
N THR A 734 1.94 -33.30 18.90
CA THR A 734 0.69 -33.77 19.53
C THR A 734 -0.17 -32.60 19.98
N PHE A 735 -1.36 -32.49 19.40
CA PHE A 735 -2.33 -31.42 19.61
C PHE A 735 -3.56 -32.00 20.30
N VAL A 736 -4.04 -31.35 21.36
CA VAL A 736 -5.24 -31.78 22.11
C VAL A 736 -6.31 -30.70 22.07
N ALA A 737 -7.54 -31.14 21.82
CA ALA A 737 -8.74 -30.31 21.87
C ALA A 737 -9.45 -30.53 23.21
N GLU A 738 -9.71 -29.45 23.95
CA GLU A 738 -10.28 -29.51 25.29
C GLU A 738 -11.43 -28.52 25.52
N ARG A 739 -12.25 -28.80 26.54
CA ARG A 739 -13.29 -27.90 27.04
C ARG A 739 -13.41 -28.03 28.56
N GLY A 740 -13.09 -26.96 29.27
CA GLY A 740 -13.10 -26.96 30.75
C GLY A 740 -12.14 -27.99 31.36
N GLY A 741 -10.96 -28.17 30.77
CA GLY A 741 -9.96 -29.15 31.22
C GLY A 741 -10.22 -30.62 30.84
N LYS A 742 -11.42 -30.99 30.35
CA LYS A 742 -11.63 -32.33 29.76
C LYS A 742 -11.10 -32.36 28.32
N LEU A 743 -10.21 -33.31 28.02
CA LEU A 743 -9.82 -33.63 26.64
C LEU A 743 -11.00 -34.27 25.88
N LEU A 744 -11.25 -33.79 24.67
CA LEU A 744 -12.33 -34.23 23.79
C LEU A 744 -11.83 -34.76 22.43
N GLY A 745 -10.56 -34.52 22.10
CA GLY A 745 -9.91 -35.06 20.92
C GLY A 745 -8.40 -34.83 20.95
N ALA A 746 -7.67 -35.61 20.16
CA ALA A 746 -6.23 -35.50 20.01
C ALA A 746 -5.82 -35.82 18.57
N ALA A 747 -4.86 -35.08 18.03
CA ALA A 747 -4.24 -35.35 16.75
C ALA A 747 -2.71 -35.44 16.92
N TYR A 748 -2.14 -36.51 16.39
CA TYR A 748 -0.72 -36.84 16.48
C TYR A 748 -0.08 -36.67 15.12
N THR A 749 0.96 -35.85 15.03
CA THR A 749 1.73 -35.62 13.82
C THR A 749 3.23 -35.83 14.06
N THR A 750 3.97 -36.00 12.97
CA THR A 750 5.44 -35.98 12.96
C THR A 750 5.93 -35.34 11.67
N ARG A 751 7.05 -34.61 11.73
CA ARG A 751 7.70 -34.04 10.54
C ARG A 751 8.72 -35.03 9.98
N LEU A 752 8.72 -35.22 8.67
CA LEU A 752 9.60 -36.11 7.93
C LEU A 752 10.40 -35.32 6.88
N GLN A 753 11.57 -35.85 6.51
CA GLN A 753 12.39 -35.29 5.44
C GLN A 753 12.17 -36.02 4.11
N GLY A 754 12.10 -35.24 3.02
CA GLY A 754 11.92 -35.77 1.67
C GLY A 754 10.55 -36.38 1.40
N HIS A 755 10.43 -37.09 0.27
CA HIS A 755 9.14 -37.48 -0.30
C HIS A 755 8.57 -38.80 0.26
N VAL A 756 7.36 -38.75 0.82
CA VAL A 756 6.59 -39.94 1.26
C VAL A 756 5.75 -40.52 0.12
N SER A 757 5.83 -41.83 -0.09
CA SER A 757 5.17 -42.57 -1.17
C SER A 757 4.72 -43.97 -0.71
N ARG A 758 3.98 -44.70 -1.57
CA ARG A 758 3.47 -46.04 -1.25
C ARG A 758 4.56 -47.08 -0.90
N SER A 759 5.83 -46.85 -1.21
CA SER A 759 6.94 -47.76 -0.91
C SER A 759 7.78 -47.39 0.32
N ASN A 760 7.53 -46.23 0.95
CA ASN A 760 8.26 -45.75 2.14
C ASN A 760 7.37 -45.07 3.20
N ALA A 761 6.04 -45.24 3.12
CA ALA A 761 5.09 -44.70 4.08
C ALA A 761 4.92 -45.65 5.28
N GLU A 762 5.45 -45.26 6.45
CA GLU A 762 5.27 -45.94 7.74
C GLU A 762 4.01 -45.42 8.44
N ALA A 763 3.11 -46.29 8.93
CA ALA A 763 1.87 -45.83 9.61
C ALA A 763 2.15 -45.13 10.94
N GLU A 764 3.12 -45.63 11.70
CA GLU A 764 3.75 -44.92 12.81
C GLU A 764 5.26 -44.88 12.53
N PRO A 765 5.79 -43.75 12.02
CA PRO A 765 7.21 -43.63 11.70
C PRO A 765 8.08 -43.88 12.94
N SER A 766 9.15 -44.66 12.78
CA SER A 766 10.01 -45.09 13.90
C SER A 766 10.95 -44.01 14.44
N GLN A 767 11.37 -43.07 13.59
CA GLN A 767 12.35 -42.04 13.90
C GLN A 767 11.80 -40.90 14.78
N PRO A 768 12.66 -40.05 15.36
CA PRO A 768 12.27 -38.73 15.88
C PRO A 768 11.71 -37.84 14.77
N SER A 769 10.85 -36.89 15.12
CA SER A 769 10.34 -35.86 14.21
C SER A 769 11.49 -34.95 13.75
N ALA A 770 11.64 -34.76 12.45
CA ALA A 770 12.66 -33.89 11.88
C ALA A 770 12.31 -32.42 12.12
N GLU A 771 13.18 -31.67 12.81
CA GLU A 771 12.91 -30.29 13.25
C GLU A 771 12.41 -29.38 12.11
N HIS A 772 13.10 -29.39 10.96
CA HIS A 772 12.71 -28.68 9.74
C HIS A 772 12.25 -29.66 8.64
N GLY A 773 11.43 -30.66 8.99
CA GLY A 773 10.92 -31.64 8.03
C GLY A 773 9.87 -31.08 7.08
N GLU A 774 10.13 -31.22 5.78
CA GLU A 774 9.31 -30.74 4.65
C GLU A 774 7.90 -31.36 4.56
N VAL A 775 7.69 -32.53 5.17
CA VAL A 775 6.42 -33.27 5.11
C VAL A 775 5.87 -33.48 6.51
N LEU A 776 4.63 -33.00 6.74
CA LEU A 776 3.92 -33.24 8.01
C LEU A 776 3.04 -34.49 7.87
N GLN A 777 3.39 -35.58 8.55
CA GLN A 777 2.55 -36.77 8.58
C GLN A 777 1.55 -36.71 9.74
N LEU A 778 0.26 -36.83 9.43
CA LEU A 778 -0.80 -37.19 10.38
C LEU A 778 -0.71 -38.69 10.68
N VAL A 779 -0.31 -39.03 11.91
CA VAL A 779 -0.13 -40.41 12.40
C VAL A 779 -1.45 -41.00 12.88
N ALA A 780 -2.19 -40.24 13.69
CA ALA A 780 -3.50 -40.61 14.22
C ALA A 780 -4.33 -39.38 14.57
N LEU A 781 -5.65 -39.53 14.57
CA LEU A 781 -6.61 -38.52 15.03
C LEU A 781 -7.75 -39.24 15.75
N HIS A 782 -8.09 -38.77 16.95
CA HIS A 782 -9.16 -39.30 17.80
C HIS A 782 -10.04 -38.15 18.28
N ALA A 783 -11.35 -38.39 18.37
CA ALA A 783 -12.32 -37.45 18.93
C ALA A 783 -13.43 -38.25 19.61
N LEU A 784 -13.99 -37.73 20.69
CA LEU A 784 -15.10 -38.37 21.39
C LEU A 784 -16.40 -38.28 20.56
N PRO A 785 -17.23 -39.33 20.51
CA PRO A 785 -18.50 -39.30 19.77
C PRO A 785 -19.46 -38.20 20.24
N GLU A 786 -19.45 -37.84 21.53
CA GLU A 786 -20.25 -36.72 22.05
C GLU A 786 -19.68 -35.32 21.69
N ALA A 787 -18.48 -35.26 21.13
CA ALA A 787 -17.77 -34.03 20.78
C ALA A 787 -17.79 -33.76 19.26
N GLN A 788 -18.99 -33.68 18.69
CA GLN A 788 -19.20 -33.44 17.26
C GLN A 788 -18.37 -32.23 16.75
N GLY A 789 -17.77 -32.40 15.57
CA GLY A 789 -16.95 -31.38 14.92
C GLY A 789 -15.48 -31.30 15.38
N VAL A 790 -15.11 -31.80 16.57
CA VAL A 790 -13.73 -31.70 17.09
C VAL A 790 -12.69 -32.32 16.16
N GLY A 791 -12.99 -33.47 15.54
CA GLY A 791 -12.07 -34.10 14.59
C GLY A 791 -11.81 -33.26 13.33
N SER A 792 -12.86 -32.63 12.78
CA SER A 792 -12.72 -31.69 11.65
C SER A 792 -11.94 -30.44 12.04
N LEU A 793 -12.21 -29.89 13.22
CA LEU A 793 -11.49 -28.73 13.77
C LEU A 793 -9.99 -29.01 13.93
N LEU A 794 -9.61 -30.16 14.50
CA LEU A 794 -8.21 -30.56 14.61
C LEU A 794 -7.54 -30.76 13.24
N ARG A 795 -8.21 -31.45 12.31
CA ARG A 795 -7.74 -31.62 10.92
C ARG A 795 -7.52 -30.27 10.23
N ASP A 796 -8.49 -29.37 10.31
CA ASP A 796 -8.48 -28.13 9.55
C ASP A 796 -7.52 -27.09 10.14
N LEU A 797 -7.31 -27.11 11.46
CA LEU A 797 -6.20 -26.40 12.11
C LEU A 797 -4.85 -26.92 11.62
N LEU A 798 -4.61 -28.24 11.64
CA LEU A 798 -3.34 -28.81 11.15
C LEU A 798 -3.04 -28.44 9.69
N LEU A 799 -4.08 -28.41 8.84
CA LEU A 799 -3.97 -27.97 7.45
C LEU A 799 -3.72 -26.45 7.34
N GLN A 800 -4.24 -25.63 8.25
CA GLN A 800 -3.94 -24.19 8.32
C GLN A 800 -2.50 -23.94 8.79
N LEU A 801 -2.02 -24.64 9.82
CA LEU A 801 -0.64 -24.55 10.29
C LEU A 801 0.36 -24.95 9.18
N ALA A 802 0.08 -26.05 8.48
CA ALA A 802 0.84 -26.50 7.32
C ALA A 802 0.70 -25.61 6.07
N GLN A 803 -0.28 -24.69 6.03
CA GLN A 803 -0.41 -23.68 4.96
C GLN A 803 0.44 -22.43 5.25
N VAL A 804 0.83 -22.19 6.50
CA VAL A 804 1.59 -20.99 6.91
C VAL A 804 3.04 -21.25 7.36
N ASP A 805 3.42 -22.50 7.65
CA ASP A 805 4.83 -22.87 7.88
C ASP A 805 5.59 -22.93 6.54
N PRO A 806 6.58 -22.05 6.28
CA PRO A 806 7.37 -22.07 5.04
C PRO A 806 8.19 -23.37 4.85
N ASN A 807 8.33 -24.17 5.91
CA ASN A 807 9.05 -25.43 5.94
C ASN A 807 8.13 -26.66 5.83
N VAL A 808 6.85 -26.50 5.43
CA VAL A 808 5.95 -27.63 5.10
C VAL A 808 5.48 -27.50 3.65
N HIS A 809 5.68 -28.55 2.86
CA HIS A 809 5.34 -28.59 1.43
C HIS A 809 4.21 -29.59 1.12
N SER A 810 3.96 -30.56 2.00
CA SER A 810 2.76 -31.40 1.95
C SER A 810 2.39 -31.95 3.33
N VAL A 811 1.11 -32.26 3.50
CA VAL A 811 0.61 -33.04 4.64
C VAL A 811 0.22 -34.42 4.13
N VAL A 812 0.68 -35.48 4.78
CA VAL A 812 0.36 -36.87 4.39
C VAL A 812 -0.27 -37.62 5.56
N GLY A 813 -0.87 -38.78 5.27
CA GLY A 813 -1.32 -39.69 6.31
C GLY A 813 -1.59 -41.07 5.74
N LEU A 814 -1.51 -42.10 6.58
CA LEU A 814 -2.01 -43.42 6.25
C LEU A 814 -3.35 -43.57 6.96
N THR A 815 -4.46 -43.43 6.24
CA THR A 815 -5.81 -43.61 6.80
C THR A 815 -6.29 -45.06 6.63
N ARG A 816 -7.52 -45.37 7.03
CA ARG A 816 -8.12 -46.73 6.97
C ARG A 816 -9.48 -46.70 6.27
N PHE A 817 -10.02 -47.89 5.98
CA PHE A 817 -11.43 -48.05 5.62
C PHE A 817 -12.29 -48.15 6.88
N ASP A 818 -13.57 -47.83 6.74
CA ASP A 818 -14.61 -48.07 7.73
C ASP A 818 -15.57 -49.18 7.27
N GLY A 819 -16.04 -49.10 6.01
CA GLY A 819 -17.06 -50.01 5.48
C GLY A 819 -16.53 -51.18 4.63
N TRP A 820 -15.23 -51.24 4.32
CA TRP A 820 -14.71 -52.21 3.33
C TRP A 820 -14.93 -53.67 3.72
N ALA A 821 -14.77 -54.03 5.00
CA ALA A 821 -14.90 -55.40 5.49
C ALA A 821 -16.30 -56.03 5.30
N ALA A 822 -17.34 -55.20 5.12
CA ALA A 822 -18.70 -55.62 4.81
C ALA A 822 -19.00 -55.66 3.29
N SER A 823 -18.03 -55.31 2.45
CA SER A 823 -18.17 -55.25 0.99
C SER A 823 -17.59 -56.49 0.30
N SER A 824 -18.11 -56.80 -0.90
CA SER A 824 -17.58 -57.85 -1.78
C SER A 824 -16.56 -57.32 -2.81
N LEU A 825 -15.95 -56.15 -2.57
CA LEU A 825 -15.05 -55.47 -3.50
C LEU A 825 -13.57 -55.68 -3.14
N SER A 826 -12.69 -55.62 -4.13
CA SER A 826 -11.25 -55.47 -3.87
C SER A 826 -10.98 -54.12 -3.18
N GLN A 827 -9.89 -54.00 -2.43
CA GLN A 827 -9.53 -52.73 -1.77
C GLN A 827 -9.28 -51.62 -2.81
N GLU A 828 -8.61 -51.94 -3.91
CA GLU A 828 -8.41 -51.05 -5.07
C GLU A 828 -9.73 -50.61 -5.72
N ASP A 829 -10.70 -51.50 -5.92
CA ASP A 829 -12.01 -51.14 -6.49
C ASP A 829 -12.87 -50.35 -5.50
N TYR A 830 -12.79 -50.64 -4.20
CA TYR A 830 -13.45 -49.87 -3.15
C TYR A 830 -12.94 -48.42 -3.12
N ILE A 831 -11.61 -48.22 -3.20
CA ILE A 831 -11.00 -46.89 -3.37
C ILE A 831 -11.46 -46.24 -4.67
N ARG A 832 -11.39 -46.96 -5.81
CA ARG A 832 -11.79 -46.45 -7.13
C ARG A 832 -13.23 -45.94 -7.13
N ARG A 833 -14.17 -46.72 -6.59
CA ARG A 833 -15.58 -46.34 -6.48
C ARG A 833 -15.80 -45.17 -5.52
N HIS A 834 -15.02 -45.07 -4.45
CA HIS A 834 -15.06 -43.91 -3.58
C HIS A 834 -14.62 -42.62 -4.31
N VAL A 835 -13.48 -42.67 -5.01
CA VAL A 835 -12.96 -41.54 -5.80
C VAL A 835 -13.88 -41.18 -6.97
N ALA A 836 -14.61 -42.15 -7.54
CA ALA A 836 -15.63 -41.92 -8.57
C ALA A 836 -16.97 -41.37 -8.04
N GLY A 837 -17.18 -41.33 -6.71
CA GLY A 837 -18.46 -40.96 -6.11
C GLY A 837 -19.55 -42.03 -6.16
N GLU A 838 -19.24 -43.23 -6.66
CA GLU A 838 -20.14 -44.40 -6.68
C GLU A 838 -20.35 -45.02 -5.29
N LEU A 839 -19.51 -44.65 -4.32
CA LEU A 839 -19.44 -45.19 -2.96
C LEU A 839 -18.95 -44.10 -2.00
N SER A 840 -19.38 -44.14 -0.73
CA SER A 840 -18.93 -43.19 0.30
C SER A 840 -18.48 -43.93 1.56
N ASP A 841 -17.20 -44.27 1.66
CA ASP A 841 -16.60 -44.76 2.92
C ASP A 841 -16.50 -43.60 3.93
N LYS A 842 -16.85 -43.85 5.20
CA LYS A 842 -16.97 -42.79 6.21
C LYS A 842 -15.63 -42.13 6.54
N VAL A 843 -14.54 -42.90 6.62
CA VAL A 843 -13.20 -42.40 6.97
C VAL A 843 -12.49 -41.81 5.76
N LEU A 844 -12.60 -42.42 4.57
CA LEU A 844 -12.02 -41.82 3.36
C LEU A 844 -12.69 -40.47 3.02
N ALA A 845 -14.02 -40.37 3.18
CA ALA A 845 -14.77 -39.13 2.97
C ALA A 845 -14.29 -37.99 3.90
N PHE A 846 -14.01 -38.28 5.17
CA PHE A 846 -13.49 -37.30 6.13
C PHE A 846 -12.17 -36.66 5.67
N HIS A 847 -11.37 -37.36 4.86
CA HIS A 847 -10.15 -36.82 4.28
C HIS A 847 -10.36 -36.17 2.91
N THR A 848 -11.04 -36.85 1.98
CA THR A 848 -11.21 -36.37 0.60
C THR A 848 -12.07 -35.10 0.51
N GLN A 849 -13.10 -34.96 1.35
CA GLN A 849 -13.90 -33.72 1.44
C GLN A 849 -13.09 -32.50 1.87
N ALA A 850 -11.97 -32.70 2.59
CA ALA A 850 -11.06 -31.63 3.01
C ALA A 850 -9.91 -31.40 2.02
N GLY A 851 -10.00 -31.95 0.80
CA GLY A 851 -9.01 -31.77 -0.26
C GLY A 851 -7.88 -32.80 -0.28
N ALA A 852 -8.03 -33.95 0.40
CA ALA A 852 -7.05 -35.03 0.30
C ALA A 852 -7.13 -35.76 -1.05
N GLU A 853 -5.98 -35.90 -1.71
CA GLU A 853 -5.76 -36.85 -2.79
C GLU A 853 -5.45 -38.24 -2.21
N ILE A 854 -6.11 -39.29 -2.70
CA ILE A 854 -5.75 -40.68 -2.37
C ILE A 854 -4.65 -41.14 -3.33
N LEU A 855 -3.46 -41.40 -2.79
CA LEU A 855 -2.31 -41.90 -3.55
C LEU A 855 -2.35 -43.43 -3.73
N GLY A 856 -3.10 -44.15 -2.89
CA GLY A 856 -3.43 -45.57 -3.03
C GLY A 856 -3.08 -46.43 -1.82
N LEU A 857 -3.24 -47.75 -1.97
CA LEU A 857 -3.09 -48.73 -0.90
C LEU A 857 -1.61 -48.96 -0.49
N VAL A 858 -1.35 -49.04 0.81
CA VAL A 858 -0.08 -49.52 1.39
C VAL A 858 -0.37 -50.80 2.15
N ALA A 859 0.07 -51.93 1.60
CA ALA A 859 -0.20 -53.26 2.17
C ALA A 859 0.62 -53.48 3.45
N ASN A 860 0.02 -54.16 4.44
CA ASN A 860 0.63 -54.49 5.74
C ASN A 860 1.18 -53.27 6.53
N ALA A 861 0.70 -52.06 6.25
CA ALA A 861 1.07 -50.84 6.97
C ALA A 861 0.60 -50.80 8.43
N ARG A 862 -0.45 -51.56 8.78
CA ARG A 862 -0.96 -51.74 10.15
C ARG A 862 -1.24 -53.23 10.41
N PRO A 863 -0.24 -54.07 10.71
CA PRO A 863 -0.42 -55.53 10.79
C PRO A 863 -1.53 -56.02 11.74
N SER A 864 -1.95 -55.21 12.70
CA SER A 864 -3.04 -55.49 13.64
C SER A 864 -4.45 -55.11 13.13
N ASP A 865 -4.60 -54.37 12.02
CA ASP A 865 -5.91 -54.00 11.45
C ASP A 865 -6.52 -55.17 10.65
N VAL A 866 -6.92 -56.23 11.36
CA VAL A 866 -7.47 -57.46 10.76
C VAL A 866 -8.66 -57.18 9.85
N ALA A 867 -9.51 -56.20 10.21
CA ALA A 867 -10.66 -55.78 9.41
C ALA A 867 -10.26 -55.26 8.01
N ASN A 868 -9.06 -54.67 7.90
CA ASN A 868 -8.52 -54.14 6.64
C ASN A 868 -7.37 -54.99 6.07
N GLN A 869 -7.23 -56.24 6.53
CA GLN A 869 -6.12 -57.15 6.18
C GLN A 869 -4.73 -56.50 6.37
N GLY A 870 -4.63 -55.65 7.38
CA GLY A 870 -3.45 -54.86 7.73
C GLY A 870 -3.05 -53.76 6.74
N ALA A 871 -3.84 -53.52 5.70
CA ALA A 871 -3.59 -52.47 4.72
C ALA A 871 -4.07 -51.08 5.20
N ALA A 872 -3.46 -50.03 4.67
CA ALA A 872 -3.85 -48.63 4.90
C ALA A 872 -3.93 -47.87 3.57
N VAL A 873 -4.61 -46.72 3.57
CA VAL A 873 -4.74 -45.86 2.39
C VAL A 873 -3.86 -44.63 2.56
N LEU A 874 -2.85 -44.45 1.70
CA LEU A 874 -2.01 -43.26 1.70
C LEU A 874 -2.77 -42.08 1.09
N ILE A 875 -2.87 -41.00 1.85
CA ILE A 875 -3.51 -39.74 1.48
C ILE A 875 -2.50 -38.59 1.53
N ARG A 876 -2.71 -37.56 0.71
CA ARG A 876 -1.92 -36.33 0.66
C ARG A 876 -2.81 -35.09 0.52
N TYR A 877 -2.51 -34.05 1.28
CA TYR A 877 -2.99 -32.69 1.06
C TYR A 877 -1.85 -31.82 0.51
N GLU A 878 -2.15 -30.91 -0.40
CA GLU A 878 -1.27 -29.81 -0.82
C GLU A 878 -1.80 -28.49 -0.21
N PRO A 879 -1.23 -27.97 0.89
CA PRO A 879 -1.83 -26.87 1.67
C PRO A 879 -2.15 -25.61 0.86
N GLY A 880 -1.30 -25.26 -0.13
CA GLY A 880 -1.50 -24.10 -1.00
C GLY A 880 -2.64 -24.21 -2.03
N ARG A 881 -3.29 -25.38 -2.22
CA ARG A 881 -4.28 -25.56 -3.31
C ARG A 881 -5.71 -25.10 -3.03
N ARG A 882 -6.05 -24.65 -1.81
CA ARG A 882 -7.43 -24.32 -1.40
C ARG A 882 -8.16 -23.30 -2.31
N HIS A 883 -7.46 -22.40 -3.00
CA HIS A 883 -8.10 -21.37 -3.84
C HIS A 883 -8.57 -21.82 -5.24
N ARG A 884 -8.56 -23.12 -5.56
CA ARG A 884 -8.91 -23.59 -6.92
C ARG A 884 -10.43 -23.75 -7.09
N LYS A 885 -11.09 -22.67 -7.56
CA LYS A 885 -12.52 -22.60 -7.92
C LYS A 885 -13.08 -23.92 -8.46
N VAL A 886 -14.06 -24.48 -7.76
CA VAL A 886 -14.95 -25.51 -8.31
C VAL A 886 -15.59 -24.98 -9.59
N ALA A 887 -15.53 -25.77 -10.66
CA ALA A 887 -16.07 -25.36 -11.96
C ALA A 887 -17.60 -25.27 -11.87
N SER A 888 -18.17 -24.13 -12.26
CA SER A 888 -19.62 -23.93 -12.26
C SER A 888 -20.29 -24.78 -13.34
N THR A 889 -20.76 -25.97 -12.97
CA THR A 889 -21.69 -26.76 -13.77
C THR A 889 -22.97 -25.95 -14.02
N ARG A 890 -23.63 -26.19 -15.17
CA ARG A 890 -24.91 -25.54 -15.48
C ARG A 890 -25.97 -26.05 -14.51
N ARG A 891 -26.55 -25.15 -13.70
CA ARG A 891 -27.76 -25.45 -12.92
C ARG A 891 -28.91 -25.77 -13.88
N GLN A 892 -29.64 -26.85 -13.60
CA GLN A 892 -31.05 -26.95 -13.98
C GLN A 892 -31.90 -26.37 -12.83
N GLU A 893 -33.08 -25.89 -13.14
CA GLU A 893 -34.06 -25.52 -12.12
C GLU A 893 -34.81 -26.79 -11.72
N ALA A 894 -34.81 -27.09 -10.41
CA ALA A 894 -35.61 -28.16 -9.81
C ALA A 894 -36.57 -27.53 -8.79
N THR A 895 -37.73 -28.15 -8.60
CA THR A 895 -38.77 -27.71 -7.66
C THR A 895 -38.51 -28.22 -6.24
N ILE A 896 -39.22 -27.67 -5.25
CA ILE A 896 -39.14 -28.13 -3.86
C ILE A 896 -39.56 -29.60 -3.79
N ASP A 897 -40.66 -29.95 -4.45
CA ASP A 897 -41.27 -31.28 -4.37
C ASP A 897 -40.37 -32.36 -5.03
N GLU A 898 -39.61 -32.01 -6.08
CA GLU A 898 -38.60 -32.90 -6.69
C GLU A 898 -37.40 -33.15 -5.76
N VAL A 899 -36.98 -32.15 -4.97
CA VAL A 899 -35.90 -32.30 -3.99
C VAL A 899 -36.39 -33.04 -2.74
N GLU A 900 -37.60 -32.77 -2.24
CA GLU A 900 -38.24 -33.54 -1.16
C GLU A 900 -38.40 -35.01 -1.58
N ALA A 901 -38.91 -35.29 -2.78
CA ALA A 901 -39.06 -36.66 -3.30
C ALA A 901 -37.71 -37.40 -3.42
N PHE A 902 -36.64 -36.73 -3.87
CA PHE A 902 -35.30 -37.32 -3.91
C PHE A 902 -34.73 -37.56 -2.51
N ILE A 903 -34.97 -36.67 -1.54
CA ILE A 903 -34.60 -36.90 -0.14
C ILE A 903 -35.28 -38.15 0.40
N HIS A 904 -36.59 -38.32 0.16
CA HIS A 904 -37.32 -39.55 0.50
C HIS A 904 -36.72 -40.79 -0.19
N GLU A 905 -36.31 -40.69 -1.46
CA GLU A 905 -35.67 -41.79 -2.20
C GLU A 905 -34.35 -42.23 -1.56
N GLN A 906 -33.52 -41.30 -1.08
CA GLN A 906 -32.25 -41.63 -0.41
C GLN A 906 -32.46 -42.16 1.02
N LEU A 907 -33.38 -41.57 1.78
CA LEU A 907 -33.74 -42.05 3.12
C LEU A 907 -34.32 -43.48 3.09
N GLY A 908 -35.12 -43.80 2.06
CA GLY A 908 -35.59 -45.17 1.81
C GLY A 908 -34.45 -46.17 1.55
N LYS A 909 -33.37 -45.76 0.85
CA LYS A 909 -32.16 -46.60 0.66
C LYS A 909 -31.33 -46.77 1.92
N MET A 910 -31.46 -45.84 2.88
CA MET A 910 -30.89 -45.95 4.23
C MET A 910 -31.75 -46.81 5.17
N ASN A 911 -32.78 -47.50 4.66
CA ASN A 911 -33.79 -48.25 5.42
C ASN A 911 -34.64 -47.40 6.41
N ILE A 912 -34.62 -46.07 6.27
CA ILE A 912 -35.43 -45.15 7.09
C ILE A 912 -36.85 -45.09 6.51
N LEU A 913 -37.64 -46.14 6.80
CA LEU A 913 -38.96 -46.41 6.21
C LEU A 913 -40.13 -45.83 7.03
N ASP A 914 -40.05 -44.55 7.39
CA ASP A 914 -41.19 -43.80 7.91
C ASP A 914 -41.90 -43.06 6.76
N LYS A 915 -43.24 -43.00 6.81
CA LYS A 915 -44.05 -42.31 5.79
C LYS A 915 -44.18 -40.82 6.03
N ASP A 916 -43.95 -40.35 7.26
CA ASP A 916 -44.17 -38.95 7.68
C ASP A 916 -42.86 -38.15 7.85
N VAL A 917 -41.86 -38.49 7.04
CA VAL A 917 -40.50 -37.91 7.06
C VAL A 917 -40.47 -36.40 6.77
N VAL A 918 -41.42 -35.87 6.01
CA VAL A 918 -41.43 -34.46 5.54
C VAL A 918 -41.35 -33.45 6.69
N GLY A 919 -42.01 -33.74 7.81
CA GLY A 919 -42.13 -32.84 8.97
C GLY A 919 -41.21 -33.15 10.15
N LYS A 920 -40.47 -34.26 10.13
CA LYS A 920 -39.62 -34.70 11.24
C LYS A 920 -38.20 -34.16 11.14
N CYS A 921 -37.56 -33.98 12.29
CA CYS A 921 -36.16 -33.59 12.35
C CYS A 921 -35.26 -34.78 11.95
N PHE A 922 -34.19 -34.54 11.19
CA PHE A 922 -33.24 -35.58 10.80
C PHE A 922 -32.60 -36.30 12.00
N ALA A 923 -32.51 -35.66 13.16
CA ALA A 923 -32.07 -36.28 14.41
C ALA A 923 -33.09 -37.28 14.98
N GLU A 924 -34.40 -37.03 14.81
CA GLU A 924 -35.47 -37.98 15.17
C GLU A 924 -35.53 -39.17 14.21
N LEU A 925 -35.14 -38.94 12.96
CA LEU A 925 -34.93 -39.97 11.94
C LEU A 925 -33.60 -40.73 12.11
N GLY A 926 -32.76 -40.33 13.08
CA GLY A 926 -31.54 -41.04 13.48
C GLY A 926 -30.31 -40.81 12.59
N LEU A 927 -30.32 -39.84 11.66
CA LEU A 927 -29.18 -39.60 10.77
C LEU A 927 -27.98 -39.00 11.53
N ASP A 928 -26.79 -39.53 11.28
CA ASP A 928 -25.56 -38.90 11.74
C ASP A 928 -25.15 -37.69 10.86
N SER A 929 -24.20 -36.89 11.34
CA SER A 929 -23.74 -35.67 10.65
C SER A 929 -23.13 -35.93 9.26
N LEU A 930 -22.69 -37.16 8.99
CA LEU A 930 -22.03 -37.59 7.76
C LEU A 930 -23.02 -38.19 6.76
N GLU A 931 -24.06 -38.86 7.23
CA GLU A 931 -25.25 -39.25 6.45
C GLU A 931 -26.00 -38.01 5.98
N LEU A 932 -26.15 -37.00 6.84
CA LEU A 932 -26.60 -35.65 6.46
C LEU A 932 -25.69 -34.98 5.42
N ALA A 933 -24.37 -35.09 5.55
CA ALA A 933 -23.44 -34.56 4.55
C ALA A 933 -23.51 -35.32 3.21
N GLY A 934 -23.70 -36.63 3.25
CA GLY A 934 -23.93 -37.49 2.08
C GLY A 934 -25.22 -37.11 1.36
N LEU A 935 -26.34 -37.01 2.08
CA LEU A 935 -27.63 -36.57 1.55
C LEU A 935 -27.53 -35.20 0.85
N ARG A 936 -26.86 -34.23 1.50
CA ARG A 936 -26.61 -32.89 0.93
C ARG A 936 -25.74 -32.95 -0.34
N ARG A 937 -24.65 -33.71 -0.33
CA ARG A 937 -23.80 -33.95 -1.52
C ARG A 937 -24.59 -34.60 -2.66
N ASP A 938 -25.47 -35.53 -2.35
CA ASP A 938 -26.20 -36.29 -3.37
C ASP A 938 -27.30 -35.41 -4.01
N ILE A 939 -27.90 -34.47 -3.26
CA ILE A 939 -28.73 -33.38 -3.79
C ILE A 939 -27.89 -32.44 -4.67
N GLU A 940 -26.72 -31.99 -4.19
CA GLU A 940 -25.81 -31.11 -4.94
C GLU A 940 -25.35 -31.75 -6.26
N HIS A 941 -25.05 -33.05 -6.26
CA HIS A 941 -24.68 -33.82 -7.43
C HIS A 941 -25.86 -34.06 -8.38
N ARG A 942 -27.06 -34.35 -7.85
CA ARG A 942 -28.26 -34.63 -8.65
C ARG A 942 -28.84 -33.40 -9.34
N PHE A 943 -28.83 -32.25 -8.67
CA PHE A 943 -29.55 -31.04 -9.11
C PHE A 943 -28.66 -29.82 -9.35
N GLY A 944 -27.41 -29.80 -8.87
CA GLY A 944 -26.54 -28.61 -8.91
C GLY A 944 -26.96 -27.50 -7.94
N LEU A 945 -27.79 -27.84 -6.94
CA LEU A 945 -28.34 -26.92 -5.94
C LEU A 945 -27.69 -27.19 -4.57
N ARG A 946 -27.18 -26.12 -3.93
CA ARG A 946 -26.52 -26.21 -2.62
C ARG A 946 -27.55 -26.29 -1.50
N ALA A 947 -27.39 -27.26 -0.60
CA ALA A 947 -28.28 -27.45 0.54
C ALA A 947 -27.73 -26.76 1.80
N ASP A 948 -28.58 -26.14 2.64
CA ASP A 948 -28.12 -25.50 3.86
C ASP A 948 -27.63 -26.54 4.89
N ALA A 949 -26.48 -26.23 5.50
CA ALA A 949 -25.86 -26.98 6.59
C ALA A 949 -26.69 -26.94 7.88
N THR A 950 -27.57 -25.95 8.07
CA THR A 950 -28.41 -25.80 9.27
C THR A 950 -29.86 -26.28 9.12
N ALA A 951 -30.27 -26.77 7.94
CA ALA A 951 -31.60 -27.34 7.75
C ALA A 951 -31.82 -28.58 8.65
N MET A 952 -32.90 -28.60 9.43
CA MET A 952 -33.21 -29.65 10.41
C MET A 952 -34.21 -30.69 9.90
N THR A 953 -35.01 -30.33 8.88
CA THR A 953 -36.01 -31.19 8.24
C THR A 953 -35.77 -31.32 6.73
N ALA A 954 -36.32 -32.37 6.10
CA ALA A 954 -36.30 -32.56 4.65
C ALA A 954 -36.86 -31.34 3.88
N ARG A 955 -37.96 -30.77 4.43
CA ARG A 955 -38.66 -29.60 3.88
C ARG A 955 -37.82 -28.32 3.89
N GLU A 956 -37.10 -28.06 4.97
CA GLU A 956 -36.17 -26.92 5.07
C GLU A 956 -35.00 -27.09 4.10
N MET A 957 -34.48 -28.31 3.98
CA MET A 957 -33.38 -28.60 3.06
C MET A 957 -33.79 -28.34 1.61
N ALA A 958 -34.96 -28.85 1.18
CA ALA A 958 -35.49 -28.62 -0.17
C ALA A 958 -35.84 -27.14 -0.45
N LYS A 959 -36.34 -26.40 0.55
CA LYS A 959 -36.55 -24.94 0.46
C LYS A 959 -35.22 -24.18 0.27
N SER A 960 -34.16 -24.58 0.99
CA SER A 960 -32.84 -23.92 0.89
C SER A 960 -32.20 -24.07 -0.50
N CYS A 961 -32.39 -25.23 -1.14
CA CYS A 961 -31.88 -25.51 -2.48
C CYS A 961 -32.53 -24.61 -3.56
N THR A 962 -33.81 -24.28 -3.38
CA THR A 962 -34.67 -23.70 -4.43
C THR A 962 -34.86 -22.20 -4.32
N SER A 963 -34.61 -21.58 -3.17
CA SER A 963 -34.61 -20.12 -3.00
C SER A 963 -33.50 -19.39 -3.79
N CYS A 964 -32.56 -20.13 -4.39
CA CYS A 964 -31.32 -19.59 -4.96
C CYS A 964 -31.34 -19.36 -6.50
N THR A 965 -32.51 -19.40 -7.17
CA THR A 965 -32.61 -19.42 -8.65
C THR A 965 -33.26 -18.18 -9.29
N ARG A 966 -34.20 -17.48 -8.64
CA ARG A 966 -34.98 -16.40 -9.31
C ARG A 966 -34.20 -15.10 -9.49
N GLY A 967 -33.66 -14.90 -10.71
CA GLY A 967 -32.90 -13.71 -11.12
C GLY A 967 -33.20 -13.22 -12.54
N GLY A 968 -34.47 -13.00 -12.88
CA GLY A 968 -34.91 -12.47 -14.18
C GLY A 968 -36.22 -11.67 -14.09
N PRO A 969 -36.48 -10.69 -14.97
CA PRO A 969 -37.59 -9.75 -14.79
C PRO A 969 -38.91 -10.20 -15.44
N THR A 970 -39.98 -10.26 -14.65
CA THR A 970 -41.37 -10.28 -15.16
C THR A 970 -42.10 -9.00 -14.78
N ARG A 971 -42.62 -8.28 -15.78
CA ARG A 971 -43.57 -7.18 -15.59
C ARG A 971 -44.99 -7.73 -15.61
N ALA A 972 -45.77 -7.35 -14.61
CA ALA A 972 -47.23 -7.23 -14.63
C ALA A 972 -48.06 -8.39 -15.22
N THR A 973 -48.61 -9.21 -14.32
CA THR A 973 -50.08 -9.39 -14.23
C THR A 973 -50.45 -9.82 -12.80
N GLU A 974 -51.73 -10.05 -12.52
CA GLU A 974 -52.26 -10.62 -11.26
C GLU A 974 -52.07 -9.77 -9.99
N ARG A 975 -52.77 -8.62 -9.97
CA ARG A 975 -53.41 -8.14 -8.73
C ARG A 975 -54.69 -8.96 -8.49
N GLN A 976 -54.62 -10.01 -7.67
CA GLN A 976 -55.80 -10.54 -6.98
C GLN A 976 -55.41 -11.35 -5.73
N ASP A 977 -56.34 -11.40 -4.77
CA ASP A 977 -56.45 -12.37 -3.66
C ASP A 977 -55.32 -12.54 -2.63
N VAL A 978 -54.55 -11.47 -2.39
CA VAL A 978 -53.79 -11.28 -1.12
C VAL A 978 -54.72 -11.34 0.12
N ARG A 979 -56.04 -11.19 -0.05
CA ARG A 979 -57.02 -11.26 1.03
C ARG A 979 -57.31 -12.69 1.53
N ALA A 980 -57.17 -13.72 0.68
CA ALA A 980 -57.53 -15.09 1.05
C ALA A 980 -56.52 -15.74 2.01
N VAL A 981 -55.23 -15.43 1.87
CA VAL A 981 -54.14 -16.03 2.68
C VAL A 981 -54.08 -15.45 4.10
N VAL A 982 -54.59 -14.23 4.31
CA VAL A 982 -54.61 -13.60 5.64
C VAL A 982 -55.72 -14.16 6.53
N GLU A 983 -56.82 -14.65 5.94
CA GLU A 983 -57.96 -15.19 6.70
C GLU A 983 -57.77 -16.67 7.10
N SER A 984 -56.88 -17.44 6.44
CA SER A 984 -56.59 -18.83 6.83
C SER A 984 -55.66 -18.98 8.04
N CYS A 985 -54.75 -18.04 8.29
CA CYS A 985 -53.74 -18.16 9.36
C CYS A 985 -54.21 -17.65 10.74
N LEU A 986 -55.51 -17.33 10.90
CA LEU A 986 -56.08 -16.75 12.11
C LEU A 986 -57.06 -17.67 12.86
N LEU A 987 -57.14 -18.97 12.51
CA LEU A 987 -58.10 -19.92 13.09
C LEU A 987 -57.49 -21.13 13.82
N ASP A 988 -56.23 -21.50 13.56
CA ASP A 988 -55.61 -22.72 14.11
C ASP A 988 -55.01 -22.57 15.54
N PHE A 989 -55.39 -21.52 16.29
CA PHE A 989 -54.78 -21.21 17.59
C PHE A 989 -55.77 -21.04 18.76
N VAL A 990 -56.94 -21.70 18.71
CA VAL A 990 -57.93 -21.70 19.82
C VAL A 990 -58.55 -23.09 20.08
N GLY A 991 -57.99 -23.82 21.07
CA GLY A 991 -58.65 -24.91 21.80
C GLY A 991 -58.71 -26.30 21.12
N ALA A 992 -58.88 -27.41 21.85
CA ALA A 992 -58.82 -27.60 23.31
C ALA A 992 -58.67 -29.10 23.70
N GLU A 993 -58.02 -29.36 24.86
CA GLU A 993 -58.31 -30.42 25.87
C GLU A 993 -58.36 -31.93 25.46
N SER A 994 -58.08 -32.92 26.34
CA SER A 994 -57.51 -33.01 27.71
C SER A 994 -57.08 -34.50 27.93
N GLN A 995 -56.49 -35.01 29.03
CA GLN A 995 -56.21 -34.57 30.42
C GLN A 995 -54.69 -34.80 30.69
N SER A 996 -54.09 -35.30 31.79
CA SER A 996 -54.41 -35.75 33.18
C SER A 996 -53.05 -36.05 33.87
N ALA A 997 -52.79 -35.93 35.18
CA ALA A 997 -53.46 -35.31 36.34
C ALA A 997 -52.43 -35.22 37.52
N SER A 998 -52.86 -34.86 38.74
CA SER A 998 -52.06 -34.58 39.97
C SER A 998 -51.07 -33.38 39.86
N LEU A 999 -51.12 -32.29 40.67
CA LEU A 999 -51.29 -32.09 42.13
C LEU A 999 -50.02 -32.50 42.91
N VAL A 1000 -49.49 -31.76 43.90
CA VAL A 1000 -50.11 -31.00 45.02
C VAL A 1000 -49.18 -29.84 45.52
N GLU A 1001 -49.76 -28.66 45.87
CA GLU A 1001 -49.25 -27.60 46.82
C GLU A 1001 -47.86 -26.92 46.61
N MET A 1002 -47.46 -25.84 47.32
CA MET A 1002 -48.10 -24.57 47.75
C MET A 1002 -46.96 -23.57 48.10
N GLY A 1003 -47.20 -22.25 48.04
CA GLY A 1003 -46.23 -21.24 48.53
C GLY A 1003 -46.51 -19.82 48.07
N LEU A 1004 -47.19 -19.03 48.90
CA LEU A 1004 -47.39 -17.59 48.74
C LEU A 1004 -46.46 -16.79 49.68
N ASP A 1005 -46.62 -15.47 49.63
CA ASP A 1005 -46.12 -14.42 50.54
C ASP A 1005 -44.84 -13.71 50.01
N SER A 1006 -44.94 -12.61 49.25
CA SER A 1006 -45.55 -11.29 49.52
C SER A 1006 -44.77 -10.40 50.49
N LEU A 1007 -44.25 -9.29 49.99
CA LEU A 1007 -44.09 -8.06 50.77
C LEU A 1007 -44.11 -6.85 49.84
N ASP A 1008 -45.05 -5.95 50.09
CA ASP A 1008 -45.41 -4.77 49.29
C ASP A 1008 -44.85 -3.47 49.94
N LEU A 1009 -45.29 -2.29 49.47
CA LEU A 1009 -44.93 -0.91 49.87
C LEU A 1009 -43.77 -0.31 49.04
N ALA A 1010 -43.97 0.52 48.01
CA ALA A 1010 -45.10 1.35 47.56
C ALA A 1010 -45.42 2.63 48.37
N THR A 1011 -45.11 3.80 47.77
CA THR A 1011 -45.77 5.13 47.93
C THR A 1011 -45.34 6.02 46.74
N GLN A 1012 -46.22 6.38 45.80
CA GLN A 1012 -46.98 7.65 45.70
C GLN A 1012 -46.16 8.87 45.15
N CYS A 1013 -46.68 9.81 44.35
CA CYS A 1013 -48.05 10.09 43.89
C CYS A 1013 -48.11 10.94 42.57
N ASP A 1014 -49.31 11.15 42.04
CA ASP A 1014 -49.71 12.05 40.90
C ASP A 1014 -50.78 13.07 41.43
N PRO A 1015 -51.45 14.03 40.70
CA PRO A 1015 -51.55 14.19 39.24
C PRO A 1015 -51.64 15.59 38.56
N SER A 1016 -51.00 15.70 37.38
CA SER A 1016 -51.48 16.51 36.22
C SER A 1016 -51.60 18.06 36.38
N PRO A 1017 -52.30 18.84 35.51
CA PRO A 1017 -52.02 19.18 34.10
C PRO A 1017 -51.99 20.72 33.81
N LYS A 1018 -51.61 21.16 32.58
CA LYS A 1018 -51.91 22.45 31.85
C LYS A 1018 -50.75 22.83 30.87
N LYS A 1019 -50.90 23.57 29.76
CA LYS A 1019 -52.05 23.90 28.88
C LYS A 1019 -51.58 24.46 27.51
N PHE A 1020 -52.11 23.91 26.42
CA PHE A 1020 -52.58 24.56 25.17
C PHE A 1020 -51.98 25.88 24.60
N GLY A 1021 -51.56 25.81 23.32
CA GLY A 1021 -51.78 26.84 22.29
C GLY A 1021 -50.55 27.16 21.40
N LYS A 1022 -50.66 27.45 20.09
CA LYS A 1022 -51.79 27.44 19.12
C LYS A 1022 -51.22 27.32 17.68
N ALA A 1023 -52.01 26.74 16.76
CA ALA A 1023 -52.26 27.11 15.33
C ALA A 1023 -51.23 28.00 14.54
N LYS A 1024 -50.97 27.85 13.22
CA LYS A 1024 -51.77 27.23 12.11
C LYS A 1024 -50.98 27.25 10.76
N LEU A 1025 -51.24 26.27 9.87
CA LEU A 1025 -51.25 26.33 8.38
C LEU A 1025 -49.95 26.80 7.63
N SER A 1026 -49.77 26.61 6.31
CA SER A 1026 -50.67 26.18 5.21
C SER A 1026 -50.01 25.29 4.14
N VAL A 1027 -50.80 24.46 3.46
CA VAL A 1027 -50.45 23.74 2.22
C VAL A 1027 -50.91 24.52 0.98
N ARG A 1028 -50.15 24.44 -0.12
CA ARG A 1028 -50.52 24.62 -1.55
C ARG A 1028 -49.32 24.18 -2.41
N ASP A 1029 -49.40 23.15 -3.25
CA ASP A 1029 -50.09 23.00 -4.56
C ASP A 1029 -49.21 23.41 -5.76
N HIS A 1030 -48.97 22.45 -6.68
CA HIS A 1030 -48.29 22.67 -7.97
C HIS A 1030 -49.23 23.34 -9.00
N PRO A 1031 -48.71 24.01 -10.06
CA PRO A 1031 -48.65 23.35 -11.39
C PRO A 1031 -47.38 23.78 -12.21
N PRO A 1032 -47.35 23.78 -13.58
CA PRO A 1032 -46.93 22.60 -14.36
C PRO A 1032 -45.77 22.87 -15.38
N LEU A 1033 -45.38 21.82 -16.11
CA LEU A 1033 -44.43 21.85 -17.24
C LEU A 1033 -45.00 22.53 -18.50
N LEU A 1034 -44.12 23.12 -19.32
CA LEU A 1034 -44.30 23.29 -20.79
C LEU A 1034 -42.94 23.33 -21.53
N LEU A 1035 -42.96 23.16 -22.85
CA LEU A 1035 -41.80 22.90 -23.72
C LEU A 1035 -41.87 23.73 -25.03
N GLU A 1036 -40.73 24.30 -25.47
CA GLU A 1036 -40.38 24.67 -26.86
C GLU A 1036 -38.84 24.95 -26.88
N GLN A 1037 -37.99 24.34 -27.73
CA GLN A 1037 -37.75 24.54 -29.19
C GLN A 1037 -37.12 25.91 -29.53
N HIS A 1038 -36.04 26.07 -30.33
CA HIS A 1038 -35.14 25.14 -31.04
C HIS A 1038 -33.62 25.57 -30.97
N PRO A 1039 -32.76 25.66 -32.03
CA PRO A 1039 -31.62 24.72 -32.14
C PRO A 1039 -30.21 25.33 -32.43
N VAL A 1040 -29.14 24.53 -32.24
CA VAL A 1040 -27.85 24.42 -33.03
C VAL A 1040 -27.00 23.34 -32.33
N LYS A 1041 -26.77 22.14 -32.85
CA LYS A 1041 -25.83 21.68 -33.92
C LYS A 1041 -24.32 21.64 -33.56
N HIS A 1042 -23.88 20.39 -33.29
CA HIS A 1042 -22.58 19.75 -33.60
C HIS A 1042 -21.51 19.63 -32.50
N GLY A 1043 -20.88 18.43 -32.44
CA GLY A 1043 -19.68 18.15 -31.64
C GLY A 1043 -19.72 16.82 -30.87
N PHE A 1044 -18.92 15.84 -31.32
CA PHE A 1044 -18.41 14.66 -30.60
C PHE A 1044 -19.10 14.12 -29.33
N LYS A 1045 -19.68 12.91 -29.46
CA LYS A 1045 -19.71 11.92 -28.37
C LYS A 1045 -18.32 11.26 -28.28
N TYR A 1046 -17.81 11.02 -27.07
CA TYR A 1046 -16.77 10.02 -26.84
C TYR A 1046 -17.14 9.03 -25.73
N LEU A 1047 -16.71 7.78 -25.93
CA LEU A 1047 -17.03 6.64 -25.08
C LEU A 1047 -16.06 6.58 -23.90
N PHE A 1048 -16.51 6.88 -22.68
CA PHE A 1048 -15.74 6.56 -21.47
C PHE A 1048 -15.98 5.11 -21.04
N VAL A 1049 -15.25 4.19 -21.68
CA VAL A 1049 -15.10 2.80 -21.22
C VAL A 1049 -13.73 2.67 -20.56
N PRO A 1050 -13.63 2.59 -19.21
CA PRO A 1050 -12.36 2.38 -18.53
C PRO A 1050 -11.85 0.96 -18.77
N PHE A 1051 -11.06 0.79 -19.83
CA PHE A 1051 -10.53 -0.53 -20.21
C PHE A 1051 -9.46 -1.02 -19.24
N ARG A 1052 -9.64 -2.24 -18.72
CA ARG A 1052 -8.70 -2.91 -17.82
C ARG A 1052 -7.40 -3.27 -18.57
N ILE A 1053 -6.27 -2.66 -18.19
CA ILE A 1053 -4.92 -3.15 -18.56
C ILE A 1053 -4.10 -3.34 -17.28
N THR A 1054 -4.42 -4.41 -16.54
CA THR A 1054 -3.59 -5.01 -15.47
C THR A 1054 -4.13 -6.40 -15.10
N ARG A 1055 -4.57 -7.19 -16.10
CA ARG A 1055 -5.04 -8.57 -15.86
C ARG A 1055 -4.87 -9.48 -17.08
N LEU A 1056 -3.63 -9.67 -17.51
CA LEU A 1056 -3.24 -10.72 -18.46
C LEU A 1056 -1.81 -11.21 -18.12
N GLY A 1057 -1.72 -12.18 -17.22
CA GLY A 1057 -0.44 -12.70 -16.70
C GLY A 1057 -0.62 -13.77 -15.60
N ILE A 1058 -1.71 -13.69 -14.84
CA ILE A 1058 -2.16 -14.72 -13.89
C ILE A 1058 -3.56 -15.19 -14.32
N TYR A 1059 -3.90 -16.46 -14.04
CA TYR A 1059 -5.06 -17.22 -14.51
C TYR A 1059 -4.99 -17.76 -15.96
N MET A 1060 -4.18 -18.80 -16.18
CA MET A 1060 -4.65 -20.07 -16.77
C MET A 1060 -3.60 -21.19 -16.69
N GLY A 1061 -4.01 -22.38 -16.24
CA GLY A 1061 -3.23 -23.63 -16.34
C GLY A 1061 -2.51 -24.08 -15.07
N LEU A 1062 -2.65 -25.37 -14.73
CA LEU A 1062 -1.68 -26.07 -13.87
C LEU A 1062 -0.52 -26.54 -14.76
N GLY A 1063 0.70 -26.39 -14.27
CA GLY A 1063 1.92 -26.92 -14.88
C GLY A 1063 3.12 -26.61 -14.00
N ARG A 1064 4.18 -27.41 -14.10
CA ARG A 1064 5.47 -27.01 -13.51
C ARG A 1064 5.91 -25.68 -14.15
N PRO A 1065 6.53 -24.75 -13.40
CA PRO A 1065 6.99 -23.49 -13.98
C PRO A 1065 7.95 -23.77 -15.13
N LEU A 1066 7.51 -23.47 -16.36
CA LEU A 1066 8.30 -23.69 -17.56
C LEU A 1066 9.49 -22.72 -17.54
N VAL A 1067 10.70 -23.27 -17.57
CA VAL A 1067 11.95 -22.49 -17.69
C VAL A 1067 11.79 -21.47 -18.82
N ALA A 1068 12.18 -20.23 -18.53
CA ALA A 1068 12.05 -19.10 -19.45
C ALA A 1068 12.63 -19.47 -20.83
N LEU A 1069 11.86 -19.20 -21.89
CA LEU A 1069 12.24 -19.56 -23.24
C LEU A 1069 13.48 -18.74 -23.65
N LYS A 1070 14.56 -19.44 -24.03
CA LYS A 1070 15.80 -18.84 -24.52
C LYS A 1070 15.76 -18.68 -26.04
N ALA A 1071 16.56 -17.77 -26.56
CA ALA A 1071 16.90 -17.75 -27.98
C ALA A 1071 17.74 -18.98 -28.35
N MET A 1072 17.87 -19.28 -29.65
CA MET A 1072 18.72 -20.38 -30.11
C MET A 1072 20.21 -20.11 -29.84
N ASP A 1073 20.95 -21.13 -29.42
CA ASP A 1073 22.39 -21.05 -29.13
C ASP A 1073 23.24 -20.99 -30.42
N ARG A 1074 22.69 -21.40 -31.57
CA ARG A 1074 23.37 -21.30 -32.87
C ARG A 1074 23.45 -19.84 -33.31
N LYS A 1075 24.62 -19.41 -33.80
CA LYS A 1075 24.80 -18.06 -34.34
C LYS A 1075 23.90 -17.80 -35.56
N LEU A 1076 23.23 -16.65 -35.55
CA LEU A 1076 22.36 -16.14 -36.60
C LEU A 1076 23.14 -15.21 -37.54
N GLU A 1077 23.20 -15.56 -38.83
CA GLU A 1077 23.77 -14.70 -39.87
C GLU A 1077 22.74 -13.62 -40.22
N LEU A 1078 22.85 -12.44 -39.59
CA LEU A 1078 21.88 -11.34 -39.75
C LEU A 1078 21.56 -11.06 -41.23
N ASN A 1079 22.56 -10.98 -42.10
CA ASN A 1079 22.39 -10.71 -43.53
C ASN A 1079 21.55 -11.77 -44.28
N ARG A 1080 21.50 -13.03 -43.80
CA ARG A 1080 20.63 -14.10 -44.34
C ARG A 1080 19.25 -14.14 -43.67
N PHE A 1081 19.10 -13.52 -42.50
CA PHE A 1081 17.82 -13.39 -41.78
C PHE A 1081 17.02 -12.15 -42.18
N MET A 1082 17.68 -11.07 -42.64
CA MET A 1082 17.00 -9.85 -43.12
C MET A 1082 16.12 -10.10 -44.36
N GLY A 1083 15.32 -9.10 -44.74
CA GLY A 1083 14.30 -9.19 -45.77
C GLY A 1083 12.96 -9.70 -45.24
N SER A 1084 12.05 -10.03 -46.16
CA SER A 1084 10.66 -10.36 -45.84
C SER A 1084 10.43 -11.84 -45.48
N TRP A 1085 9.48 -12.06 -44.58
CA TRP A 1085 9.00 -13.35 -44.10
C TRP A 1085 7.47 -13.34 -44.04
N TYR A 1086 6.83 -14.35 -44.62
CA TYR A 1086 5.40 -14.58 -44.45
C TYR A 1086 5.13 -15.23 -43.09
N VAL A 1087 4.21 -14.66 -42.31
CA VAL A 1087 3.79 -15.25 -41.04
C VAL A 1087 2.75 -16.33 -41.34
N LEU A 1088 3.11 -17.60 -41.16
CA LEU A 1088 2.25 -18.75 -41.42
C LEU A 1088 1.26 -18.99 -40.27
N ALA A 1089 1.70 -18.74 -39.04
CA ALA A 1089 0.90 -18.86 -37.83
C ALA A 1089 1.49 -18.03 -36.68
N HIS A 1090 0.66 -17.64 -35.71
CA HIS A 1090 1.08 -16.82 -34.57
C HIS A 1090 0.22 -17.01 -33.31
N ILE A 1091 0.74 -16.57 -32.17
CA ILE A 1091 -0.04 -16.25 -30.96
C ILE A 1091 -0.13 -14.72 -30.90
N PRO A 1092 -1.26 -14.11 -31.34
CA PRO A 1092 -1.29 -12.71 -31.75
C PRO A 1092 -1.34 -11.69 -30.60
N VAL A 1093 -0.58 -10.60 -30.75
CA VAL A 1093 -0.62 -9.40 -29.91
C VAL A 1093 -1.96 -8.67 -30.12
N ARG A 1094 -2.92 -8.92 -29.23
CA ARG A 1094 -4.31 -8.44 -29.39
C ARG A 1094 -4.45 -6.92 -29.56
N LEU A 1095 -3.58 -6.13 -28.92
CA LEU A 1095 -3.62 -4.66 -28.93
C LEU A 1095 -3.29 -4.03 -30.30
N VAL A 1096 -2.57 -4.73 -31.19
CA VAL A 1096 -2.26 -4.28 -32.56
C VAL A 1096 -3.09 -5.00 -33.63
N LYS A 1097 -4.21 -5.61 -33.24
CA LYS A 1097 -5.17 -6.32 -34.12
C LYS A 1097 -4.62 -7.55 -34.88
N GLU A 1098 -3.45 -8.09 -34.56
CA GLU A 1098 -2.90 -9.32 -35.19
C GLU A 1098 -3.89 -10.52 -35.21
N HIS A 1099 -4.80 -10.58 -34.25
CA HIS A 1099 -5.86 -11.59 -34.22
C HIS A 1099 -6.82 -11.53 -35.43
N LEU A 1100 -6.86 -10.41 -36.16
CA LEU A 1100 -7.63 -10.21 -37.40
C LEU A 1100 -6.77 -10.40 -38.67
N ALA A 1101 -5.47 -10.68 -38.53
CA ALA A 1101 -4.52 -10.64 -39.64
C ALA A 1101 -4.73 -11.72 -40.70
N HIS A 1102 -4.59 -11.30 -41.96
CA HIS A 1102 -4.53 -12.08 -43.18
C HIS A 1102 -3.40 -11.51 -44.05
N ASN A 1103 -2.82 -12.31 -44.94
CA ASN A 1103 -1.72 -11.93 -45.84
C ASN A 1103 -0.57 -11.20 -45.11
N ALA A 1104 -0.14 -11.73 -43.96
CA ALA A 1104 0.76 -11.05 -43.04
C ALA A 1104 2.24 -11.30 -43.38
N VAL A 1105 3.02 -10.22 -43.46
CA VAL A 1105 4.45 -10.23 -43.78
C VAL A 1105 5.20 -9.42 -42.74
N GLU A 1106 6.32 -9.97 -42.25
CA GLU A 1106 7.28 -9.28 -41.40
C GLU A 1106 8.60 -9.09 -42.17
N THR A 1107 9.07 -7.86 -42.30
CA THR A 1107 10.31 -7.51 -43.00
C THR A 1107 11.32 -6.98 -42.00
N TYR A 1108 12.47 -7.64 -41.90
CA TYR A 1108 13.58 -7.19 -41.08
C TYR A 1108 14.64 -6.47 -41.92
N SER A 1109 15.24 -5.40 -41.38
CA SER A 1109 16.40 -4.72 -41.96
C SER A 1109 17.51 -4.52 -40.93
N TRP A 1110 18.76 -4.49 -41.38
CA TRP A 1110 19.94 -4.27 -40.54
C TRP A 1110 20.63 -2.96 -40.95
N ASP A 1111 20.79 -2.06 -40.00
CA ASP A 1111 21.63 -0.88 -40.13
C ASP A 1111 22.93 -1.11 -39.34
N GLU A 1112 23.99 -1.44 -40.09
CA GLU A 1112 25.32 -1.69 -39.55
C GLU A 1112 25.96 -0.42 -38.95
N SER A 1113 25.58 0.78 -39.43
CA SER A 1113 26.15 2.05 -38.96
C SER A 1113 25.65 2.44 -37.57
N SER A 1114 24.37 2.21 -37.25
CA SER A 1114 23.81 2.47 -35.93
C SER A 1114 23.60 1.22 -35.07
N GLN A 1115 23.95 0.03 -35.59
CA GLN A 1115 23.80 -1.30 -34.98
C GLN A 1115 22.34 -1.57 -34.55
N ARG A 1116 21.40 -1.30 -35.47
CA ARG A 1116 19.95 -1.38 -35.23
C ARG A 1116 19.25 -2.28 -36.22
N ILE A 1117 18.14 -2.84 -35.76
CA ILE A 1117 17.26 -3.68 -36.55
C ILE A 1117 15.97 -2.92 -36.83
N GLY A 1118 15.59 -2.76 -38.09
CA GLY A 1118 14.25 -2.36 -38.48
C GLY A 1118 13.34 -3.59 -38.46
N VAL A 1119 12.14 -3.46 -37.88
CA VAL A 1119 11.10 -4.49 -37.94
C VAL A 1119 9.85 -3.85 -38.52
N HIS A 1120 9.40 -4.30 -39.69
CA HIS A 1120 8.19 -3.82 -40.35
C HIS A 1120 7.20 -4.97 -40.49
N TYR A 1121 6.13 -4.96 -39.70
CA TYR A 1121 5.07 -5.97 -39.74
C TYR A 1121 3.81 -5.37 -40.39
N ARG A 1122 3.33 -6.00 -41.47
CA ARG A 1122 2.20 -5.55 -42.30
C ARG A 1122 1.23 -6.70 -42.56
N PHE A 1123 -0.07 -6.43 -42.49
CA PHE A 1123 -1.13 -7.40 -42.75
C PHE A 1123 -2.43 -6.73 -43.24
N ASN A 1124 -3.38 -7.54 -43.71
CA ASN A 1124 -4.72 -7.12 -44.09
C ASN A 1124 -5.74 -7.49 -43.00
N GLU A 1125 -6.56 -6.53 -42.56
CA GLU A 1125 -7.55 -6.73 -41.49
C GLU A 1125 -8.79 -7.51 -41.99
N ASN A 1126 -9.13 -8.60 -41.29
CA ASN A 1126 -10.33 -9.43 -41.44
C ASN A 1126 -10.48 -10.26 -42.73
N ALA A 1127 -9.83 -9.89 -43.84
CA ALA A 1127 -9.89 -10.62 -45.11
C ALA A 1127 -8.57 -10.53 -45.89
N LEU A 1128 -8.38 -11.41 -46.88
CA LEU A 1128 -7.16 -11.44 -47.73
C LEU A 1128 -6.98 -10.14 -48.54
N ASP A 1129 -8.07 -9.49 -48.91
CA ASP A 1129 -8.19 -8.18 -49.58
C ASP A 1129 -8.52 -7.03 -48.59
N GLY A 1130 -8.55 -7.33 -47.29
CA GLY A 1130 -8.94 -6.41 -46.23
C GLY A 1130 -8.00 -5.22 -46.05
N ARG A 1131 -8.44 -4.23 -45.26
CA ARG A 1131 -7.69 -2.98 -45.02
C ARG A 1131 -6.27 -3.27 -44.53
N ILE A 1132 -5.27 -2.82 -45.28
CA ILE A 1132 -3.86 -2.88 -44.90
C ILE A 1132 -3.65 -2.16 -43.55
N ASN A 1133 -2.83 -2.77 -42.70
CA ASN A 1133 -2.38 -2.25 -41.41
C ASN A 1133 -0.89 -2.61 -41.26
N ASP A 1134 -0.06 -1.62 -41.02
CA ASP A 1134 1.39 -1.68 -40.99
C ASP A 1134 1.98 -1.06 -39.72
N SER A 1135 3.10 -1.61 -39.25
CA SER A 1135 3.75 -1.20 -38.01
C SER A 1135 5.27 -1.32 -38.09
N TYR A 1136 5.96 -0.27 -37.67
CA TYR A 1136 7.42 -0.14 -37.79
C TYR A 1136 8.08 -0.01 -36.41
N GLN A 1137 8.75 -1.05 -35.93
CA GLN A 1137 9.48 -1.06 -34.66
C GLN A 1137 10.99 -0.89 -34.89
N ARG A 1138 11.73 -0.46 -33.86
CA ARG A 1138 13.20 -0.44 -33.86
C ARG A 1138 13.73 -1.41 -32.80
N GLY A 1139 14.61 -2.29 -33.22
CA GLY A 1139 15.31 -3.28 -32.39
C GLY A 1139 16.79 -2.98 -32.19
N TRP A 1140 17.34 -3.55 -31.14
CA TRP A 1140 18.76 -3.57 -30.80
C TRP A 1140 19.22 -5.00 -30.57
N LEU A 1141 20.42 -5.33 -31.03
CA LEU A 1141 21.07 -6.61 -30.76
C LEU A 1141 21.44 -6.69 -29.27
N TRP A 1142 20.95 -7.70 -28.55
CA TRP A 1142 21.16 -7.85 -27.11
C TRP A 1142 22.20 -8.93 -26.82
N ASN A 1143 21.98 -10.16 -27.32
CA ASN A 1143 23.05 -11.15 -27.40
C ASN A 1143 23.86 -10.91 -28.69
N LYS A 1144 25.11 -10.47 -28.55
CA LYS A 1144 26.03 -10.20 -29.67
C LYS A 1144 26.83 -11.43 -30.14
N GLU A 1145 26.78 -12.53 -29.40
CA GLU A 1145 27.52 -13.75 -29.71
C GLU A 1145 26.72 -14.63 -30.68
N THR A 1146 25.46 -14.90 -30.33
CA THR A 1146 24.52 -15.69 -31.15
C THR A 1146 23.73 -14.82 -32.12
N SER A 1147 23.62 -13.51 -31.89
CA SER A 1147 22.74 -12.59 -32.65
C SER A 1147 21.24 -12.96 -32.65
N ALA A 1148 20.81 -13.95 -31.86
CA ALA A 1148 19.45 -14.50 -31.85
C ALA A 1148 18.51 -13.87 -30.80
N GLU A 1149 19.04 -13.06 -29.87
CA GLU A 1149 18.25 -12.33 -28.89
C GLU A 1149 18.32 -10.82 -29.14
N TRP A 1150 17.16 -10.21 -29.39
CA TRP A 1150 16.99 -8.79 -29.63
C TRP A 1150 16.17 -8.14 -28.50
N ARG A 1151 16.16 -6.81 -28.51
CA ARG A 1151 15.26 -5.97 -27.70
C ARG A 1151 14.57 -4.97 -28.62
N VAL A 1152 13.24 -4.90 -28.64
CA VAL A 1152 12.46 -4.05 -29.56
C VAL A 1152 11.68 -2.95 -28.83
N SER A 1153 11.43 -1.83 -29.52
CA SER A 1153 10.65 -0.70 -29.03
C SER A 1153 9.21 -0.73 -29.58
N PRO A 1154 8.18 -0.89 -28.73
CA PRO A 1154 6.81 -1.06 -29.19
C PRO A 1154 6.19 0.26 -29.68
N LYS A 1155 5.84 0.34 -30.97
CA LYS A 1155 4.99 1.43 -31.50
C LYS A 1155 3.51 1.10 -31.38
N LEU A 1156 2.94 1.33 -30.20
CA LEU A 1156 1.49 1.38 -30.02
C LEU A 1156 0.97 2.80 -30.33
N PRO A 1157 -0.11 2.99 -31.11
CA PRO A 1157 -0.53 4.31 -31.62
C PRO A 1157 -1.02 5.32 -30.55
N LEU A 1158 -1.14 4.90 -29.28
CA LEU A 1158 -1.43 5.76 -28.13
C LEU A 1158 -0.33 5.75 -27.04
N PHE A 1159 0.72 4.93 -27.20
CA PHE A 1159 1.74 4.69 -26.16
C PHE A 1159 3.19 4.68 -26.68
N GLY A 1160 3.43 4.76 -27.99
CA GLY A 1160 4.77 4.71 -28.57
C GLY A 1160 5.71 5.81 -28.05
N TYR A 1161 5.17 6.98 -27.72
CA TYR A 1161 5.89 8.09 -27.09
C TYR A 1161 6.27 7.74 -25.63
N PHE A 1162 5.35 7.13 -24.89
CA PHE A 1162 5.49 6.74 -23.48
C PHE A 1162 6.63 5.73 -23.29
N PHE A 1163 6.62 4.64 -24.07
CA PHE A 1163 7.66 3.61 -23.99
C PHE A 1163 9.03 4.06 -24.53
N SER A 1164 9.08 5.00 -25.48
CA SER A 1164 10.36 5.56 -25.92
C SER A 1164 11.05 6.44 -24.88
N HIS A 1165 10.29 7.15 -24.03
CA HIS A 1165 10.84 7.98 -22.96
C HIS A 1165 11.20 7.20 -21.69
N LEU A 1166 10.49 6.10 -21.40
CA LEU A 1166 10.84 5.16 -20.30
C LEU A 1166 11.99 4.20 -20.63
N GLY A 1167 12.52 4.22 -21.87
CA GLY A 1167 13.60 3.34 -22.30
C GLY A 1167 13.25 1.84 -22.32
N LEU A 1168 11.96 1.49 -22.20
CA LEU A 1168 11.49 0.11 -22.05
C LEU A 1168 11.60 -0.65 -23.38
N LYS A 1169 12.56 -1.58 -23.47
CA LYS A 1169 12.78 -2.42 -24.65
C LYS A 1169 12.35 -3.86 -24.34
N LEU A 1170 11.41 -4.38 -25.12
CA LEU A 1170 10.83 -5.72 -24.89
C LEU A 1170 11.71 -6.81 -25.52
N PRO A 1171 11.89 -7.98 -24.88
CA PRO A 1171 12.53 -9.15 -25.50
C PRO A 1171 11.87 -9.56 -26.81
N TYR A 1172 12.69 -9.93 -27.79
CA TYR A 1172 12.26 -10.49 -29.06
C TYR A 1172 13.31 -11.54 -29.46
N ILE A 1173 12.95 -12.82 -29.37
CA ILE A 1173 13.92 -13.93 -29.43
C ILE A 1173 13.65 -14.85 -30.63
N ILE A 1174 14.67 -15.09 -31.44
CA ILE A 1174 14.68 -16.12 -32.48
C ILE A 1174 14.99 -17.43 -31.75
N VAL A 1175 13.99 -18.30 -31.63
CA VAL A 1175 14.08 -19.55 -30.86
C VAL A 1175 14.38 -20.75 -31.75
N ASP A 1176 14.17 -20.61 -33.06
CA ASP A 1176 14.64 -21.55 -34.08
C ASP A 1176 14.81 -20.87 -35.45
N CYS A 1177 15.71 -21.39 -36.27
CA CYS A 1177 15.85 -21.02 -37.68
C CYS A 1177 16.43 -22.19 -38.49
N ALA A 1178 15.84 -22.47 -39.65
CA ALA A 1178 16.40 -23.43 -40.60
C ALA A 1178 17.79 -22.99 -41.11
N GLU A 1179 18.65 -23.94 -41.47
CA GLU A 1179 20.04 -23.67 -41.91
C GLU A 1179 20.11 -23.02 -43.30
N ASP A 1180 19.08 -23.21 -44.12
CA ASP A 1180 18.86 -22.54 -45.40
C ASP A 1180 18.16 -21.17 -45.24
N TYR A 1181 17.69 -20.82 -44.03
CA TYR A 1181 16.88 -19.64 -43.71
C TYR A 1181 15.53 -19.60 -44.48
N SER A 1182 14.96 -20.77 -44.80
CA SER A 1182 13.61 -20.89 -45.41
C SER A 1182 12.46 -20.73 -44.41
N GLN A 1183 12.70 -21.06 -43.14
CA GLN A 1183 11.73 -21.08 -42.04
C GLN A 1183 12.39 -20.62 -40.74
N ALA A 1184 11.63 -19.95 -39.87
CA ALA A 1184 12.08 -19.53 -38.55
C ALA A 1184 10.93 -19.49 -37.53
N ILE A 1185 11.27 -19.55 -36.24
CA ILE A 1185 10.32 -19.42 -35.12
C ILE A 1185 10.83 -18.31 -34.20
N VAL A 1186 9.97 -17.34 -33.93
CA VAL A 1186 10.25 -16.16 -33.10
C VAL A 1186 9.25 -16.11 -31.95
N GLY A 1187 9.68 -15.70 -30.76
CA GLY A 1187 8.84 -15.75 -29.57
C GLY A 1187 9.23 -14.77 -28.47
N TYR A 1188 8.70 -15.04 -27.28
CA TYR A 1188 8.87 -14.22 -26.07
C TYR A 1188 9.19 -15.12 -24.86
N PRO A 1189 10.03 -14.70 -23.88
CA PRO A 1189 10.50 -15.57 -22.79
C PRO A 1189 9.42 -16.29 -21.96
N ASN A 1190 8.25 -15.68 -21.77
CA ASN A 1190 7.11 -16.30 -21.06
C ASN A 1190 6.09 -17.01 -21.97
N ARG A 1191 6.40 -17.18 -23.26
CA ARG A 1191 5.56 -17.84 -24.28
C ARG A 1191 4.21 -17.17 -24.57
N ALA A 1192 4.02 -15.91 -24.18
CA ALA A 1192 2.78 -15.15 -24.45
C ALA A 1192 2.57 -14.81 -25.94
N TYR A 1193 3.64 -14.75 -26.74
CA TYR A 1193 3.62 -14.43 -28.17
C TYR A 1193 4.53 -15.38 -28.95
N LEU A 1194 4.19 -15.62 -30.21
CA LEU A 1194 4.84 -16.55 -31.13
C LEU A 1194 4.59 -16.10 -32.56
N TRP A 1195 5.60 -16.15 -33.42
CA TRP A 1195 5.46 -16.01 -34.88
C TRP A 1195 6.22 -17.15 -35.57
N ILE A 1196 5.52 -17.89 -36.42
CA ILE A 1196 6.09 -18.95 -37.27
C ILE A 1196 6.22 -18.36 -38.68
N LEU A 1197 7.46 -18.27 -39.15
CA LEU A 1197 7.86 -17.50 -40.32
C LEU A 1197 8.33 -18.43 -41.45
N SER A 1198 8.05 -18.06 -42.70
CA SER A 1198 8.68 -18.67 -43.88
C SER A 1198 8.96 -17.66 -44.99
N ARG A 1199 9.94 -17.97 -45.85
CA ARG A 1199 10.25 -17.20 -47.07
C ARG A 1199 9.21 -17.38 -48.19
N LYS A 1200 8.22 -18.27 -48.01
CA LYS A 1200 7.10 -18.49 -48.95
C LYS A 1200 5.75 -18.26 -48.25
N PRO A 1201 4.70 -17.80 -48.97
CA PRO A 1201 3.36 -17.63 -48.39
C PRO A 1201 2.71 -18.97 -48.00
N THR A 1202 3.17 -20.08 -48.62
CA THR A 1202 2.70 -21.44 -48.35
C THR A 1202 3.88 -22.39 -48.17
N VAL A 1203 3.67 -23.41 -47.34
CA VAL A 1203 4.54 -24.58 -47.14
C VAL A 1203 3.69 -25.84 -47.21
N SER A 1204 4.29 -27.03 -47.32
CA SER A 1204 3.48 -28.27 -47.28
C SER A 1204 2.81 -28.43 -45.91
N ASP A 1205 1.66 -29.10 -45.84
CA ASP A 1205 1.03 -29.35 -44.54
C ASP A 1205 1.89 -30.23 -43.62
N ALA A 1206 2.79 -31.07 -44.19
CA ALA A 1206 3.77 -31.81 -43.40
C ALA A 1206 4.80 -30.88 -42.73
N ASP A 1207 5.33 -29.88 -43.46
CA ASP A 1207 6.24 -28.88 -42.90
C ASP A 1207 5.52 -27.96 -41.91
N TYR A 1208 4.27 -27.57 -42.20
CA TYR A 1208 3.44 -26.80 -41.28
C TYR A 1208 3.23 -27.55 -39.95
N GLN A 1209 2.85 -28.83 -39.99
CA GLN A 1209 2.69 -29.64 -38.78
C GLN A 1209 4.02 -29.86 -38.04
N LYS A 1210 5.14 -29.95 -38.76
CA LYS A 1210 6.49 -30.01 -38.16
C LYS A 1210 6.85 -28.73 -37.39
N LEU A 1211 6.49 -27.55 -37.91
CA LEU A 1211 6.68 -26.26 -37.23
C LEU A 1211 5.75 -26.10 -36.01
N ILE A 1212 4.50 -26.57 -36.11
CA ILE A 1212 3.57 -26.60 -34.98
C ILE A 1212 4.07 -27.56 -33.88
N GLN A 1213 4.52 -28.76 -34.23
CA GLN A 1213 5.08 -29.70 -33.26
C GLN A 1213 6.34 -29.14 -32.59
N LYS A 1214 7.27 -28.56 -33.36
CA LYS A 1214 8.45 -27.91 -32.78
C LYS A 1214 8.09 -26.76 -31.83
N SER A 1215 7.00 -26.04 -32.09
CA SER A 1215 6.48 -25.01 -31.18
C SER A 1215 5.91 -25.64 -29.89
N LYS A 1216 5.22 -26.77 -29.97
CA LYS A 1216 4.72 -27.53 -28.80
C LYS A 1216 5.88 -28.08 -27.96
N ASP A 1217 6.93 -28.58 -28.60
CA ASP A 1217 8.14 -29.09 -27.94
C ASP A 1217 8.89 -27.98 -27.17
N LEU A 1218 8.84 -26.73 -27.66
CA LEU A 1218 9.33 -25.54 -26.95
C LEU A 1218 8.40 -25.07 -25.81
N GLY A 1219 7.25 -25.71 -25.62
CA GLY A 1219 6.28 -25.45 -24.55
C GLY A 1219 5.13 -24.50 -24.91
N TYR A 1220 4.87 -24.23 -26.19
CA TYR A 1220 3.71 -23.41 -26.60
C TYR A 1220 2.40 -24.23 -26.61
N ASP A 1221 1.31 -23.57 -26.19
CA ASP A 1221 -0.04 -24.12 -26.22
C ASP A 1221 -0.63 -24.06 -27.65
N GLU A 1222 -0.73 -25.22 -28.29
CA GLU A 1222 -1.27 -25.41 -29.65
C GLU A 1222 -2.64 -24.76 -29.83
N ALA A 1223 -3.52 -24.80 -28.82
CA ALA A 1223 -4.86 -24.22 -28.90
C ALA A 1223 -4.87 -22.68 -28.98
N LYS A 1224 -3.72 -22.03 -28.75
CA LYS A 1224 -3.53 -20.58 -28.90
C LYS A 1224 -2.90 -20.20 -30.26
N ILE A 1225 -2.35 -21.16 -31.02
CA ILE A 1225 -1.64 -20.89 -32.28
C ILE A 1225 -2.65 -20.76 -33.42
N ARG A 1226 -2.83 -19.54 -33.94
CA ARG A 1226 -3.71 -19.25 -35.07
C ARG A 1226 -2.93 -19.33 -36.40
N LYS A 1227 -3.34 -20.22 -37.32
CA LYS A 1227 -2.91 -20.19 -38.73
C LYS A 1227 -3.34 -18.86 -39.35
N VAL A 1228 -2.44 -18.17 -40.05
CA VAL A 1228 -2.71 -16.92 -40.75
C VAL A 1228 -2.95 -17.25 -42.23
N PRO A 1229 -4.12 -16.92 -42.80
CA PRO A 1229 -4.35 -17.13 -44.22
C PRO A 1229 -3.45 -16.23 -45.06
N GLN A 1230 -2.83 -16.77 -46.09
CA GLN A 1230 -1.92 -16.09 -47.02
C GLN A 1230 -2.47 -16.22 -48.45
N VAL A 1231 -2.16 -15.27 -49.34
CA VAL A 1231 -2.43 -15.42 -50.78
C VAL A 1231 -1.32 -16.29 -51.39
N PRO A 1232 -1.63 -17.40 -52.10
CA PRO A 1232 -0.59 -18.28 -52.66
C PRO A 1232 0.37 -17.58 -53.63
N ASP A 1233 -0.17 -16.69 -54.47
CA ASP A 1233 0.54 -16.03 -55.58
C ASP A 1233 0.58 -14.50 -55.40
N ALA A 1234 1.06 -14.03 -54.25
CA ALA A 1234 1.45 -12.64 -54.08
C ALA A 1234 2.86 -12.43 -54.65
N GLU A 1235 2.98 -11.73 -55.78
CA GLU A 1235 4.28 -11.31 -56.33
C GLU A 1235 5.08 -10.50 -55.29
N THR A 1236 6.41 -10.61 -55.34
CA THR A 1236 7.30 -10.09 -54.30
C THR A 1236 7.15 -8.57 -54.10
N PHE A 1237 6.54 -8.17 -52.99
CA PHE A 1237 6.54 -6.77 -52.54
C PHE A 1237 7.98 -6.30 -52.31
N GLN A 1238 8.54 -5.59 -53.30
CA GLN A 1238 9.75 -4.81 -53.12
C GLN A 1238 9.45 -3.63 -52.19
N VAL A 1239 10.35 -3.38 -51.24
CA VAL A 1239 10.27 -2.26 -50.32
C VAL A 1239 10.90 -1.03 -51.01
N PRO A 1240 10.21 0.13 -51.07
CA PRO A 1240 10.84 1.37 -51.51
C PRO A 1240 12.03 1.74 -50.60
N SER A 1241 13.13 2.19 -51.20
CA SER A 1241 14.39 2.55 -50.53
C SER A 1241 14.26 3.68 -49.53
#